data_AF-V4PFZ2-F1
#
_entry.id   AF-V4PFZ2-F1
#
_cell.length_a   1.000
_cell.length_b   1.000
_cell.length_c   1.000
_cell.angle_alpha   90.00
_cell.angle_beta   90.00
_cell.angle_gamma   90.00
#
_symmetry.space_group_name_H-M   'P 1'
#
loop_
_entity.id
_entity.type
_entity.pdbx_description
1 polymer ?
#
loop_
_entity_poly.entity_id
_entity_poly.type
_entity_poly.pdbx_seq_one_letter_code
_entity_poly.pdbx_strand_id
1 'polypeptide(L)'
;MKSLNLLGRCSLVAIVLAMSALSVEAKTTKTDPLAPTGQWSAYTAGRASTPPMGWSSWNAFGTDVTEARVLDSANTIIESGLAAKGYRYINIDDGWWLKRRQTDGRMQVRSAIFPSAAIGGADETSFKPFTDRIHSMGLKAGIYSDLGRNSCSQAYGGPNTPNLPKGSVAEREVGLYGHMSQDMKLYFADWGFDFIKVDGCGVRAFTADSEKVKSGQYRALGPLIDFQSVNRTDVAEVKKLYGEIGEALKRDNPDGDFVYSICAWGSADVRAWGKNVGNLSRTSDDLTPTWARMLTNFDSAATRALYAKPGTWNDPDMLFVGHGDFDEHHLTEAKSHFALWAMINAPLIIGYDLRKAPKELMDIFGNADIIAIDQDPAGNQAVLAYDTDDVQIFVKTLGSDPAHKAVAIFNRGDVARDVNLTAAHLKYATDGTIRLKDLWTKATLPDFKGDLKLRVEPHQTLIFDAQGAHALAGGTYLSEVPGRVNPAEDGVVVPQADPYIHRMVSPWGGTYGRGDLPMYAGWGGAQADSTPYGRSLQVGGQVFASGLGVLAGSRLEVRLAGERRFEARVGIDDSTLNPTQSVTFSLYGDGKLLKTSKPLHFGQAPELLTADVQGVKILELVARPGGAPSVQPTTVTWGDAALIR
;
A
#
# COMPACT_ATOMS: atom_id res chain seq x y z
N MET A 1 -1.54 -22.35 90.29
CA MET A 1 -1.28 -23.61 89.56
C MET A 1 -1.22 -23.29 88.09
N LYS A 2 -0.04 -23.55 87.47
CA LYS A 2 0.35 -23.75 86.05
C LYS A 2 -0.45 -23.02 84.95
N SER A 3 0.09 -22.42 83.88
CA SER A 3 1.44 -22.05 83.38
C SER A 3 1.23 -21.53 81.94
N LEU A 4 1.81 -20.37 81.58
CA LEU A 4 2.38 -19.98 80.26
C LEU A 4 1.43 -19.83 79.04
N ASN A 5 1.56 -18.90 78.08
CA ASN A 5 2.57 -17.88 77.77
C ASN A 5 2.09 -16.92 76.65
N LEU A 6 2.63 -15.68 76.67
CA LEU A 6 2.91 -14.72 75.56
C LEU A 6 1.72 -14.25 74.66
N LEU A 7 1.57 -12.98 74.28
CA LEU A 7 2.54 -11.93 73.94
C LEU A 7 2.13 -10.55 74.46
N GLY A 8 3.14 -9.76 74.86
CA GLY A 8 3.03 -8.39 75.33
C GLY A 8 2.74 -7.37 74.24
N ARG A 9 1.86 -6.43 74.57
CA ARG A 9 1.61 -5.16 73.89
C ARG A 9 2.57 -4.09 74.43
N CYS A 10 3.12 -3.24 73.57
CA CYS A 10 3.53 -1.88 73.94
C CYS A 10 3.27 -0.93 72.77
N SER A 11 2.64 0.19 73.12
CA SER A 11 2.04 1.22 72.27
C SER A 11 3.06 2.10 71.55
N LEU A 12 2.75 2.50 70.31
CA LEU A 12 3.39 3.63 69.63
C LEU A 12 2.41 4.80 69.47
N VAL A 13 2.90 5.97 69.85
CA VAL A 13 2.27 7.29 69.78
C VAL A 13 2.14 7.75 68.32
N ALA A 14 1.01 8.37 68.00
CA ALA A 14 0.67 8.89 66.68
C ALA A 14 1.45 10.18 66.34
N ILE A 15 2.03 10.22 65.15
CA ILE A 15 2.44 11.45 64.45
C ILE A 15 1.64 11.51 63.15
N VAL A 16 0.79 12.53 63.02
CA VAL A 16 0.08 12.87 61.79
C VAL A 16 1.04 13.67 60.91
N LEU A 17 1.47 13.10 59.79
CA LEU A 17 2.19 13.81 58.73
C LEU A 17 1.29 13.85 57.49
N ALA A 18 0.74 15.03 57.21
CA ALA A 18 0.09 15.32 55.95
C ALA A 18 1.16 15.43 54.86
N MET A 19 1.27 14.41 54.01
CA MET A 19 2.01 14.51 52.75
C MET A 19 1.05 14.95 51.64
N SER A 20 1.15 16.22 51.26
CA SER A 20 0.64 16.74 50.00
C SER A 20 1.35 16.02 48.85
N ALA A 21 0.62 15.14 48.17
CA ALA A 21 1.06 14.56 46.91
C ALA A 21 1.11 15.68 45.86
N LEU A 22 2.31 16.17 45.55
CA LEU A 22 2.56 16.93 44.34
C LEU A 22 2.36 15.99 43.16
N SER A 23 1.19 16.06 42.55
CA SER A 23 0.94 15.49 41.22
C SER A 23 1.90 16.15 40.25
N VAL A 24 2.96 15.44 39.86
CA VAL A 24 3.73 15.80 38.66
C VAL A 24 2.81 15.48 37.49
N GLU A 25 2.04 16.48 37.05
CA GLU A 25 1.44 16.46 35.72
C GLU A 25 2.61 16.34 34.73
N ALA A 26 2.78 15.15 34.16
CA ALA A 26 3.58 14.98 32.97
C ALA A 26 2.97 15.87 31.90
N LYS A 27 3.53 17.06 31.69
CA LYS A 27 3.29 17.86 30.49
C LYS A 27 3.60 16.94 29.32
N THR A 28 2.58 16.47 28.63
CA THR A 28 2.68 15.90 27.30
C THR A 28 3.19 17.03 26.41
N THR A 29 4.52 17.16 26.31
CA THR A 29 5.14 17.97 25.27
C THR A 29 4.62 17.44 23.95
N LYS A 30 3.76 18.22 23.28
CA LYS A 30 3.37 17.95 21.89
C LYS A 30 4.66 17.78 21.09
N THR A 31 4.95 16.55 20.67
CA THR A 31 6.04 16.25 19.76
C THR A 31 5.76 16.96 18.45
N ASP A 32 6.67 17.84 17.99
CA ASP A 32 6.57 18.44 16.66
C ASP A 32 6.69 17.32 15.61
N PRO A 33 5.63 16.99 14.84
CA PRO A 33 5.69 15.92 13.84
C PRO A 33 6.69 16.22 12.71
N LEU A 34 7.04 17.51 12.52
CA LEU A 34 8.01 17.97 11.53
C LEU A 34 9.44 18.08 12.08
N ALA A 35 9.68 17.64 13.32
CA ALA A 35 11.03 17.57 13.86
C ALA A 35 11.84 16.51 13.10
N PRO A 36 13.04 16.85 12.61
CA PRO A 36 13.88 15.91 11.90
C PRO A 36 14.32 14.78 12.83
N THR A 37 14.33 13.55 12.34
CA THR A 37 14.70 12.35 13.12
C THR A 37 16.01 11.74 12.67
N GLY A 38 16.43 11.97 11.43
CA GLY A 38 17.52 11.24 10.78
C GLY A 38 17.26 9.75 10.63
N GLN A 39 16.00 9.30 10.73
CA GLN A 39 15.60 7.90 10.66
C GLN A 39 14.66 7.67 9.48
N TRP A 40 14.58 6.40 9.06
CA TRP A 40 13.60 5.94 8.10
C TRP A 40 12.39 5.36 8.84
N SER A 41 11.21 5.97 8.69
CA SER A 41 10.03 5.63 9.47
C SER A 41 9.12 4.58 8.83
N ALA A 42 9.27 4.30 7.52
CA ALA A 42 8.44 3.28 6.87
C ALA A 42 8.72 1.87 7.39
N TYR A 43 7.72 1.00 7.28
CA TYR A 43 7.69 -0.35 7.81
C TYR A 43 8.80 -1.22 7.20
N THR A 44 9.56 -1.89 8.06
CA THR A 44 10.70 -2.74 7.69
C THR A 44 10.63 -4.15 8.29
N ALA A 45 9.59 -4.44 9.08
CA ALA A 45 9.38 -5.77 9.64
C ALA A 45 8.73 -6.71 8.62
N GLY A 46 8.81 -8.01 8.88
CA GLY A 46 8.30 -9.04 7.97
C GLY A 46 9.18 -9.23 6.73
N ARG A 47 8.61 -9.86 5.70
CA ARG A 47 9.28 -10.28 4.45
C ARG A 47 8.53 -9.82 3.21
N ALA A 48 8.66 -8.54 2.89
CA ALA A 48 8.13 -7.93 1.67
C ALA A 48 9.13 -6.94 1.04
N SER A 49 10.40 -7.32 0.92
CA SER A 49 11.43 -6.50 0.26
C SER A 49 11.12 -6.23 -1.22
N THR A 50 10.32 -7.10 -1.83
CA THR A 50 9.62 -6.92 -3.11
C THR A 50 8.13 -7.20 -2.89
N PRO A 51 7.23 -6.80 -3.82
CA PRO A 51 5.80 -7.13 -3.72
C PRO A 51 5.59 -8.65 -3.56
N PRO A 52 4.78 -9.11 -2.60
CA PRO A 52 4.46 -10.53 -2.45
C PRO A 52 3.76 -11.10 -3.68
N MET A 53 4.14 -12.31 -4.09
CA MET A 53 3.53 -13.04 -5.20
C MET A 53 2.97 -14.38 -4.73
N GLY A 54 1.80 -14.76 -5.20
CA GLY A 54 1.14 -15.98 -4.73
C GLY A 54 -0.25 -16.20 -5.30
N TRP A 55 -1.09 -16.84 -4.51
CA TRP A 55 -2.46 -17.21 -4.84
C TRP A 55 -3.36 -17.06 -3.61
N SER A 56 -4.62 -16.68 -3.84
CA SER A 56 -5.64 -16.58 -2.79
C SER A 56 -6.94 -17.26 -3.22
N SER A 57 -7.59 -17.93 -2.27
CA SER A 57 -8.75 -18.78 -2.54
C SER A 57 -10.05 -18.04 -2.87
N TRP A 58 -10.17 -16.76 -2.52
CA TRP A 58 -11.46 -16.06 -2.48
C TRP A 58 -12.17 -15.99 -3.84
N ASN A 59 -11.50 -15.46 -4.87
CA ASN A 59 -12.11 -15.27 -6.19
C ASN A 59 -12.40 -16.61 -6.90
N ALA A 60 -11.72 -17.69 -6.51
CA ALA A 60 -11.93 -19.03 -7.08
C ALA A 60 -13.05 -19.79 -6.36
N PHE A 61 -13.13 -19.70 -5.03
CA PHE A 61 -13.92 -20.63 -4.21
C PHE A 61 -14.83 -19.95 -3.17
N GLY A 62 -14.65 -18.66 -2.88
CA GLY A 62 -15.33 -17.97 -1.79
C GLY A 62 -15.22 -18.74 -0.47
N THR A 63 -16.33 -18.85 0.26
CA THR A 63 -16.39 -19.64 1.50
C THR A 63 -16.51 -21.16 1.27
N ASP A 64 -16.62 -21.63 0.03
CA ASP A 64 -16.61 -23.05 -0.33
C ASP A 64 -15.18 -23.61 -0.55
N VAL A 65 -14.17 -22.92 -0.01
CA VAL A 65 -12.78 -23.40 -0.01
C VAL A 65 -12.66 -24.74 0.74
N THR A 66 -11.78 -25.63 0.26
CA THR A 66 -11.44 -26.89 0.93
C THR A 66 -9.93 -27.11 0.90
N GLU A 67 -9.41 -27.88 1.84
CA GLU A 67 -7.99 -28.26 1.90
C GLU A 67 -7.50 -28.87 0.58
N ALA A 68 -8.27 -29.77 -0.02
CA ALA A 68 -7.94 -30.39 -1.30
C ALA A 68 -7.80 -29.34 -2.42
N ARG A 69 -8.75 -28.41 -2.55
CA ARG A 69 -8.71 -27.35 -3.58
C ARG A 69 -7.50 -26.44 -3.42
N VAL A 70 -7.12 -26.12 -2.18
CA VAL A 70 -5.95 -25.29 -1.88
C VAL A 70 -4.66 -26.03 -2.22
N LEU A 71 -4.53 -27.30 -1.83
CA LEU A 71 -3.34 -28.11 -2.11
C LEU A 71 -3.18 -28.42 -3.60
N ASP A 72 -4.28 -28.66 -4.32
CA ASP A 72 -4.25 -28.82 -5.77
C ASP A 72 -3.74 -27.54 -6.45
N SER A 73 -4.20 -26.37 -6.00
CA SER A 73 -3.74 -25.07 -6.53
C SER A 73 -2.25 -24.85 -6.24
N ALA A 74 -1.79 -25.21 -5.04
CA ALA A 74 -0.39 -25.18 -4.66
C ALA A 74 0.48 -26.12 -5.53
N ASN A 75 0.00 -27.33 -5.81
CA ASN A 75 0.67 -28.26 -6.73
C ASN A 75 0.77 -27.68 -8.15
N THR A 76 -0.32 -27.09 -8.67
CA THR A 76 -0.30 -26.46 -10.00
C THR A 76 0.74 -25.33 -10.08
N ILE A 77 0.89 -24.52 -9.03
CA ILE A 77 1.93 -23.46 -8.96
C ILE A 77 3.35 -24.05 -9.08
N ILE A 78 3.59 -25.22 -8.49
CA ILE A 78 4.89 -25.92 -8.58
C ILE A 78 5.07 -26.53 -9.96
N GLU A 79 4.11 -27.34 -10.42
CA GLU A 79 4.19 -28.10 -11.67
C GLU A 79 4.30 -27.20 -12.90
N SER A 80 3.65 -26.03 -12.87
CA SER A 80 3.74 -25.03 -13.93
C SER A 80 5.03 -24.20 -13.91
N GLY A 81 5.85 -24.33 -12.86
CA GLY A 81 7.05 -23.51 -12.67
C GLY A 81 6.79 -22.09 -12.18
N LEU A 82 5.56 -21.72 -11.82
CA LEU A 82 5.24 -20.41 -11.23
C LEU A 82 5.95 -20.23 -9.87
N ALA A 83 6.10 -21.30 -9.08
CA ALA A 83 6.87 -21.27 -7.83
C ALA A 83 8.30 -20.75 -8.05
N ALA A 84 8.97 -21.24 -9.10
CA ALA A 84 10.33 -20.81 -9.46
C ALA A 84 10.42 -19.36 -9.95
N LYS A 85 9.28 -18.76 -10.33
CA LYS A 85 9.16 -17.36 -10.73
C LYS A 85 8.76 -16.43 -9.58
N GLY A 86 8.56 -16.97 -8.37
CA GLY A 86 8.32 -16.19 -7.16
C GLY A 86 6.94 -16.37 -6.52
N TYR A 87 5.98 -17.03 -7.19
CA TYR A 87 4.65 -17.30 -6.64
C TYR A 87 4.74 -18.32 -5.50
N ARG A 88 4.80 -17.84 -4.26
CA ARG A 88 5.11 -18.69 -3.09
C ARG A 88 4.06 -18.65 -1.98
N TYR A 89 3.25 -17.60 -1.89
CA TYR A 89 2.22 -17.48 -0.85
C TYR A 89 0.93 -18.18 -1.29
N ILE A 90 0.46 -19.14 -0.50
CA ILE A 90 -0.79 -19.88 -0.69
C ILE A 90 -1.76 -19.44 0.41
N ASN A 91 -2.64 -18.50 0.08
CA ASN A 91 -3.49 -17.83 1.05
C ASN A 91 -4.88 -18.48 1.09
N ILE A 92 -5.32 -18.88 2.28
CA ILE A 92 -6.73 -19.19 2.54
C ILE A 92 -7.46 -17.90 2.96
N ASP A 93 -8.55 -17.58 2.27
CA ASP A 93 -9.42 -16.44 2.60
C ASP A 93 -10.59 -16.89 3.52
N ASP A 94 -11.67 -16.11 3.66
CA ASP A 94 -12.79 -16.39 4.57
C ASP A 94 -13.46 -17.77 4.34
N GLY A 95 -14.06 -18.33 5.39
CA GLY A 95 -14.80 -19.62 5.38
C GLY A 95 -14.14 -20.77 6.14
N TRP A 96 -12.88 -20.62 6.55
CA TRP A 96 -12.09 -21.68 7.17
C TRP A 96 -12.44 -21.99 8.63
N TRP A 97 -12.94 -21.00 9.37
CA TRP A 97 -13.29 -21.13 10.78
C TRP A 97 -14.65 -21.81 10.98
N LEU A 98 -14.77 -22.56 12.08
CA LEU A 98 -16.04 -23.09 12.56
C LEU A 98 -16.72 -22.14 13.54
N LYS A 99 -16.00 -21.75 14.60
CA LYS A 99 -16.46 -20.89 15.70
C LYS A 99 -15.32 -20.57 16.68
N ARG A 100 -15.55 -19.65 17.61
CA ARG A 100 -14.66 -19.34 18.74
C ARG A 100 -15.07 -20.12 20.00
N ARG A 101 -14.12 -20.84 20.59
CA ARG A 101 -14.32 -21.61 21.82
C ARG A 101 -14.51 -20.68 23.02
N GLN A 102 -15.58 -20.86 23.79
CA GLN A 102 -15.95 -19.92 24.85
C GLN A 102 -15.14 -20.09 26.14
N THR A 103 -14.54 -21.25 26.37
CA THR A 103 -13.79 -21.52 27.61
C THR A 103 -12.46 -20.76 27.68
N ASP A 104 -11.85 -20.44 26.54
CA ASP A 104 -10.54 -19.81 26.46
C ASP A 104 -10.35 -18.84 25.28
N GLY A 105 -11.39 -18.63 24.47
CA GLY A 105 -11.32 -17.75 23.30
C GLY A 105 -10.58 -18.32 22.10
N ARG A 106 -10.12 -19.59 22.12
CA ARG A 106 -9.34 -20.17 21.00
C ARG A 106 -10.20 -20.34 19.74
N MET A 107 -9.63 -20.07 18.57
CA MET A 107 -10.29 -20.33 17.29
C MET A 107 -10.39 -21.83 16.99
N GLN A 108 -11.55 -22.29 16.52
CA GLN A 108 -11.75 -23.65 16.04
C GLN A 108 -11.87 -23.70 14.52
N VAL A 109 -11.08 -24.55 13.88
CA VAL A 109 -11.05 -24.75 12.42
C VAL A 109 -12.20 -25.65 11.99
N ARG A 110 -12.76 -25.41 10.79
CA ARG A 110 -13.78 -26.26 10.18
C ARG A 110 -13.15 -27.53 9.58
N SER A 111 -12.91 -28.54 10.42
CA SER A 111 -12.26 -29.79 10.00
C SER A 111 -13.02 -30.60 8.94
N ALA A 112 -14.33 -30.36 8.76
CA ALA A 112 -15.10 -31.00 7.68
C ALA A 112 -14.62 -30.61 6.26
N ILE A 113 -14.04 -29.42 6.09
CA ILE A 113 -13.45 -28.95 4.82
C ILE A 113 -11.92 -28.85 4.87
N PHE A 114 -11.35 -28.84 6.09
CA PHE A 114 -9.91 -28.93 6.37
C PHE A 114 -9.60 -30.16 7.25
N PRO A 115 -9.69 -31.40 6.71
CA PRO A 115 -9.59 -32.62 7.50
C PRO A 115 -8.27 -32.78 8.25
N SER A 116 -7.15 -32.24 7.74
CA SER A 116 -5.87 -32.27 8.46
C SER A 116 -5.90 -31.48 9.76
N ALA A 117 -6.86 -30.58 9.94
CA ALA A 117 -6.98 -29.78 11.14
C ALA A 117 -7.55 -30.55 12.34
N ALA A 118 -8.10 -31.74 12.14
CA ALA A 118 -8.58 -32.61 13.21
C ALA A 118 -7.41 -33.34 13.87
N ILE A 119 -6.81 -32.75 14.90
CA ILE A 119 -5.64 -33.29 15.62
C ILE A 119 -5.98 -33.94 16.97
N GLY A 120 -7.25 -33.95 17.38
CA GLY A 120 -7.70 -34.46 18.66
C GLY A 120 -9.21 -34.62 18.73
N GLY A 121 -9.78 -34.41 19.92
CA GLY A 121 -11.24 -34.41 20.12
C GLY A 121 -11.95 -33.33 19.31
N ALA A 122 -13.29 -33.33 19.31
CA ALA A 122 -14.12 -32.44 18.47
C ALA A 122 -13.80 -30.94 18.62
N ASP A 123 -13.24 -30.54 19.77
CA ASP A 123 -12.89 -29.16 20.07
C ASP A 123 -11.41 -28.80 19.85
N GLU A 124 -10.55 -29.78 19.58
CA GLU A 124 -9.10 -29.62 19.41
C GLU A 124 -8.73 -29.63 17.93
N THR A 125 -8.56 -28.43 17.38
CA THR A 125 -8.19 -28.23 15.97
C THR A 125 -6.92 -27.40 15.83
N SER A 126 -6.17 -27.66 14.76
CA SER A 126 -4.93 -26.95 14.47
C SER A 126 -4.64 -26.91 12.98
N PHE A 127 -4.25 -25.75 12.45
CA PHE A 127 -3.75 -25.69 11.07
C PHE A 127 -2.31 -26.15 10.90
N LYS A 128 -1.60 -26.49 11.98
CA LYS A 128 -0.19 -26.89 11.89
C LYS A 128 0.08 -28.03 10.87
N PRO A 129 -0.72 -29.12 10.80
CA PRO A 129 -0.49 -30.14 9.78
C PRO A 129 -0.67 -29.63 8.34
N PHE A 130 -1.58 -28.68 8.13
CA PHE A 130 -1.81 -28.06 6.83
C PHE A 130 -0.66 -27.14 6.42
N THR A 131 -0.20 -26.27 7.32
CA THR A 131 0.94 -25.37 7.07
C THR A 131 2.24 -26.16 6.91
N ASP A 132 2.50 -27.16 7.74
CA ASP A 132 3.68 -28.06 7.62
C ASP A 132 3.70 -28.74 6.23
N ARG A 133 2.52 -29.10 5.69
CA ARG A 133 2.40 -29.64 4.34
C ARG A 133 2.76 -28.60 3.27
N ILE A 134 2.21 -27.40 3.35
CA ILE A 134 2.56 -26.30 2.42
C ILE A 134 4.07 -25.96 2.49
N HIS A 135 4.66 -25.92 3.68
CA HIS A 135 6.09 -25.70 3.88
C HIS A 135 6.94 -26.83 3.31
N SER A 136 6.52 -28.09 3.44
CA SER A 136 7.21 -29.24 2.84
C SER A 136 7.27 -29.19 1.31
N MET A 137 6.34 -28.43 0.69
CA MET A 137 6.32 -28.16 -0.75
C MET A 137 7.23 -26.99 -1.15
N GLY A 138 7.90 -26.33 -0.19
CA GLY A 138 8.73 -25.14 -0.42
C GLY A 138 7.92 -23.85 -0.58
N LEU A 139 6.64 -23.85 -0.21
CA LEU A 139 5.73 -22.71 -0.31
C LEU A 139 5.47 -22.09 1.08
N LYS A 140 4.75 -20.97 1.09
CA LYS A 140 4.41 -20.18 2.28
C LYS A 140 2.89 -20.20 2.48
N ALA A 141 2.42 -20.39 3.71
CA ALA A 141 1.00 -20.46 4.02
C ALA A 141 0.47 -19.10 4.48
N GLY A 142 -0.66 -18.66 3.93
CA GLY A 142 -1.35 -17.43 4.36
C GLY A 142 -2.74 -17.68 4.92
N ILE A 143 -3.14 -16.85 5.87
CA ILE A 143 -4.46 -16.90 6.53
C ILE A 143 -5.20 -15.57 6.40
N TYR A 144 -6.52 -15.60 6.61
CA TYR A 144 -7.40 -14.45 6.65
C TYR A 144 -8.01 -14.25 8.04
N SER A 145 -8.20 -13.00 8.44
CA SER A 145 -8.99 -12.59 9.60
C SER A 145 -9.61 -11.20 9.40
N ASP A 146 -10.33 -10.70 10.40
CA ASP A 146 -11.01 -9.39 10.37
C ASP A 146 -10.68 -8.59 11.64
N LEU A 147 -10.51 -7.28 11.51
CA LEU A 147 -10.17 -6.36 12.60
C LEU A 147 -11.24 -6.32 13.71
N GLY A 148 -12.51 -6.50 13.33
CA GLY A 148 -13.66 -6.39 14.23
C GLY A 148 -14.02 -7.70 14.92
N ARG A 149 -15.28 -7.82 15.36
CA ARG A 149 -15.80 -9.03 16.02
C ARG A 149 -16.12 -10.15 15.03
N ASN A 150 -16.45 -9.81 13.80
CA ASN A 150 -17.06 -10.69 12.81
C ASN A 150 -16.49 -10.39 11.43
N SER A 151 -16.43 -11.38 10.55
CA SER A 151 -15.80 -11.26 9.24
C SER A 151 -16.72 -10.69 8.16
N CYS A 152 -16.15 -10.43 6.98
CA CYS A 152 -16.89 -9.98 5.81
C CYS A 152 -17.96 -10.97 5.34
N SER A 153 -17.70 -12.28 5.35
CA SER A 153 -18.72 -13.27 4.96
C SER A 153 -19.95 -13.24 5.88
N GLN A 154 -19.78 -12.91 7.16
CA GLN A 154 -20.89 -12.74 8.10
C GLN A 154 -21.67 -11.44 7.84
N ALA A 155 -20.96 -10.37 7.43
CA ALA A 155 -21.54 -9.08 7.12
C ALA A 155 -22.34 -9.09 5.81
N TYR A 156 -21.75 -9.62 4.74
CA TYR A 156 -22.23 -9.45 3.36
C TYR A 156 -22.61 -10.76 2.67
N GLY A 157 -22.36 -11.92 3.30
CA GLY A 157 -22.87 -13.20 2.82
C GLY A 157 -24.41 -13.23 2.82
N GLY A 158 -24.96 -13.81 1.76
CA GLY A 158 -26.39 -14.05 1.61
C GLY A 158 -26.88 -15.25 2.43
N PRO A 159 -28.19 -15.52 2.45
CA PRO A 159 -28.79 -16.62 3.21
C PRO A 159 -28.22 -18.01 2.88
N ASN A 160 -27.71 -18.18 1.66
CA ASN A 160 -27.17 -19.44 1.14
C ASN A 160 -25.64 -19.49 1.14
N THR A 161 -24.95 -18.50 1.74
CA THR A 161 -23.50 -18.53 1.83
C THR A 161 -23.06 -19.72 2.67
N PRO A 162 -22.28 -20.68 2.12
CA PRO A 162 -21.87 -21.86 2.84
C PRO A 162 -20.81 -21.51 3.89
N ASN A 163 -20.60 -22.42 4.84
CA ASN A 163 -19.46 -22.39 5.77
C ASN A 163 -19.31 -21.13 6.64
N LEU A 164 -20.41 -20.41 6.91
CA LEU A 164 -20.42 -19.35 7.93
C LEU A 164 -20.18 -19.90 9.35
N PRO A 165 -19.61 -19.10 10.28
CA PRO A 165 -19.45 -19.47 11.68
C PRO A 165 -20.76 -19.93 12.34
N LYS A 166 -20.69 -20.93 13.23
CA LYS A 166 -21.84 -21.56 13.90
C LYS A 166 -21.82 -21.36 15.41
N GLY A 167 -22.94 -21.65 16.08
CA GLY A 167 -23.08 -21.56 17.54
C GLY A 167 -23.82 -20.31 18.00
N SER A 168 -23.67 -19.96 19.27
CA SER A 168 -24.17 -18.73 19.90
C SER A 168 -23.57 -17.46 19.30
N VAL A 169 -24.08 -16.28 19.68
CA VAL A 169 -23.54 -14.99 19.22
C VAL A 169 -22.04 -14.88 19.52
N ALA A 170 -21.62 -15.22 20.73
CA ALA A 170 -20.22 -15.15 21.14
C ALA A 170 -19.34 -16.20 20.45
N GLU A 171 -19.87 -17.39 20.13
CA GLU A 171 -19.15 -18.39 19.34
C GLU A 171 -18.95 -17.96 17.89
N ARG A 172 -19.84 -17.11 17.36
CA ARG A 172 -19.72 -16.59 15.99
C ARG A 172 -18.81 -15.36 15.86
N GLU A 173 -18.28 -14.82 16.97
CA GLU A 173 -17.33 -13.70 16.93
C GLU A 173 -15.91 -14.19 16.60
N VAL A 174 -15.66 -14.40 15.31
CA VAL A 174 -14.41 -14.99 14.81
C VAL A 174 -13.34 -13.97 14.41
N GLY A 175 -13.66 -12.67 14.46
CA GLY A 175 -12.68 -11.60 14.21
C GLY A 175 -11.72 -11.38 15.39
N LEU A 176 -10.73 -10.51 15.19
CA LEU A 176 -9.61 -10.28 16.10
C LEU A 176 -9.93 -9.35 17.28
N TYR A 177 -11.04 -8.61 17.25
CA TYR A 177 -11.34 -7.62 18.27
C TYR A 177 -11.41 -8.24 19.69
N GLY A 178 -10.49 -7.83 20.57
CA GLY A 178 -10.32 -8.41 21.91
C GLY A 178 -9.46 -9.67 22.00
N HIS A 179 -8.98 -10.20 20.86
CA HIS A 179 -8.21 -11.44 20.76
C HIS A 179 -6.89 -11.30 19.96
N MET A 180 -6.52 -10.10 19.50
CA MET A 180 -5.37 -9.87 18.60
C MET A 180 -4.07 -10.58 19.03
N SER A 181 -3.63 -10.38 20.27
CA SER A 181 -2.41 -11.02 20.80
C SER A 181 -2.52 -12.56 20.84
N GLN A 182 -3.66 -13.07 21.32
CA GLN A 182 -3.93 -14.50 21.39
C GLN A 182 -3.93 -15.14 19.99
N ASP A 183 -4.62 -14.50 19.05
CA ASP A 183 -4.81 -15.03 17.70
C ASP A 183 -3.53 -14.89 16.85
N MET A 184 -2.72 -13.83 17.02
CA MET A 184 -1.41 -13.74 16.34
C MET A 184 -0.47 -14.85 16.81
N LYS A 185 -0.41 -15.11 18.12
CA LYS A 185 0.35 -16.26 18.64
C LYS A 185 -0.19 -17.58 18.09
N LEU A 186 -1.51 -17.76 18.06
CA LEU A 186 -2.13 -18.97 17.52
C LEU A 186 -1.78 -19.18 16.04
N TYR A 187 -1.94 -18.14 15.21
CA TYR A 187 -1.77 -18.27 13.77
C TYR A 187 -0.28 -18.41 13.38
N PHE A 188 0.62 -17.67 14.03
CA PHE A 188 2.02 -17.67 13.63
C PHE A 188 2.87 -18.64 14.44
N ALA A 189 2.78 -18.64 15.77
CA ALA A 189 3.62 -19.52 16.60
C ALA A 189 3.08 -20.97 16.66
N ASP A 190 1.79 -21.15 16.89
CA ASP A 190 1.22 -22.48 17.08
C ASP A 190 0.90 -23.18 15.74
N TRP A 191 0.38 -22.41 14.77
CA TRP A 191 -0.02 -22.94 13.46
C TRP A 191 1.01 -22.74 12.36
N GLY A 192 1.96 -21.81 12.49
CA GLY A 192 3.03 -21.65 11.49
C GLY A 192 2.60 -21.01 10.17
N PHE A 193 1.68 -20.03 10.20
CA PHE A 193 1.41 -19.21 9.02
C PHE A 193 2.52 -18.18 8.76
N ASP A 194 2.70 -17.78 7.50
CA ASP A 194 3.71 -16.81 7.04
C ASP A 194 3.08 -15.53 6.45
N PHE A 195 1.77 -15.48 6.33
CA PHE A 195 1.04 -14.35 5.74
C PHE A 195 -0.30 -14.19 6.45
N ILE A 196 -0.71 -12.95 6.73
CA ILE A 196 -2.08 -12.66 7.17
C ILE A 196 -2.68 -11.48 6.40
N LYS A 197 -3.89 -11.68 5.87
CA LYS A 197 -4.80 -10.61 5.45
C LYS A 197 -5.73 -10.29 6.60
N VAL A 198 -5.79 -9.03 7.02
CA VAL A 198 -6.72 -8.55 8.05
C VAL A 198 -7.68 -7.55 7.43
N ASP A 199 -8.96 -7.92 7.41
CA ASP A 199 -10.06 -7.14 6.84
C ASP A 199 -10.68 -6.11 7.79
N GLY A 200 -11.55 -5.25 7.27
CA GLY A 200 -12.20 -4.17 8.01
C GLY A 200 -13.73 -4.30 8.17
N CYS A 201 -14.36 -5.42 7.81
CA CYS A 201 -15.82 -5.52 7.78
C CYS A 201 -16.44 -5.48 9.18
N GLY A 202 -15.79 -6.13 10.15
CA GLY A 202 -16.27 -6.21 11.52
C GLY A 202 -16.32 -4.87 12.25
N VAL A 203 -15.54 -3.88 11.81
CA VAL A 203 -15.55 -2.49 12.31
C VAL A 203 -16.36 -1.54 11.44
N ARG A 204 -17.09 -2.07 10.45
CA ARG A 204 -17.90 -1.32 9.47
C ARG A 204 -19.38 -1.71 9.54
N ALA A 205 -19.66 -3.02 9.45
CA ALA A 205 -20.99 -3.51 9.09
C ALA A 205 -21.94 -3.71 10.29
N PHE A 206 -21.40 -3.88 11.50
CA PHE A 206 -22.15 -4.30 12.68
C PHE A 206 -22.48 -3.12 13.61
N THR A 207 -23.03 -2.05 13.04
CA THR A 207 -23.50 -0.90 13.81
C THR A 207 -24.71 -1.27 14.67
N ALA A 208 -24.95 -0.51 15.75
CA ALA A 208 -26.14 -0.71 16.61
C ALA A 208 -27.47 -0.64 15.83
N ASP A 209 -27.48 0.08 14.71
CA ASP A 209 -28.65 0.27 13.86
C ASP A 209 -28.84 -0.77 12.77
N SER A 210 -27.83 -1.61 12.51
CA SER A 210 -27.90 -2.66 11.49
C SER A 210 -28.96 -3.71 11.84
N GLU A 211 -29.64 -4.24 10.82
CA GLU A 211 -30.65 -5.30 10.99
C GLU A 211 -30.07 -6.55 11.68
N LYS A 212 -28.81 -6.88 11.36
CA LYS A 212 -28.05 -7.99 11.94
C LYS A 212 -27.85 -7.84 13.46
N VAL A 213 -27.65 -6.63 13.95
CA VAL A 213 -27.56 -6.37 15.39
C VAL A 213 -28.94 -6.26 16.02
N LYS A 214 -29.88 -5.54 15.40
CA LYS A 214 -31.27 -5.38 15.90
C LYS A 214 -32.02 -6.69 16.05
N SER A 215 -31.76 -7.66 15.17
CA SER A 215 -32.32 -9.01 15.25
C SER A 215 -31.67 -9.90 16.33
N GLY A 216 -30.65 -9.41 17.04
CA GLY A 216 -29.93 -10.16 18.06
C GLY A 216 -28.97 -11.24 17.52
N GLN A 217 -28.72 -11.26 16.20
CA GLN A 217 -27.82 -12.23 15.58
C GLN A 217 -26.33 -11.91 15.85
N TYR A 218 -26.01 -10.63 16.05
CA TYR A 218 -24.65 -10.10 16.24
C TYR A 218 -24.62 -9.02 17.32
N ARG A 219 -23.44 -8.77 17.90
CA ARG A 219 -23.21 -7.63 18.80
C ARG A 219 -22.68 -6.44 18.03
N ALA A 220 -23.04 -5.25 18.50
CA ALA A 220 -22.53 -4.03 17.92
C ALA A 220 -21.03 -3.87 18.16
N LEU A 221 -20.33 -3.42 17.13
CA LEU A 221 -19.07 -2.69 17.21
C LEU A 221 -19.26 -1.55 16.21
N GLY A 222 -19.20 -0.30 16.67
CA GLY A 222 -19.62 0.88 15.88
C GLY A 222 -18.96 0.91 14.50
N PRO A 223 -19.46 1.71 13.52
CA PRO A 223 -18.66 1.92 12.33
C PRO A 223 -17.47 2.78 12.73
N LEU A 224 -16.31 2.16 12.97
CA LEU A 224 -15.04 2.88 13.04
C LEU A 224 -14.64 3.34 11.64
N ILE A 225 -15.06 2.58 10.62
CA ILE A 225 -14.99 2.96 9.20
C ILE A 225 -16.40 3.26 8.71
N ASP A 226 -16.62 4.48 8.23
CA ASP A 226 -17.86 4.93 7.59
C ASP A 226 -17.58 5.30 6.13
N PHE A 227 -17.97 4.42 5.22
CA PHE A 227 -17.80 4.62 3.78
C PHE A 227 -18.71 5.68 3.17
N GLN A 228 -19.82 6.02 3.84
CA GLN A 228 -20.73 7.07 3.37
C GLN A 228 -20.23 8.45 3.78
N SER A 229 -19.42 8.54 4.83
CA SER A 229 -18.82 9.79 5.27
C SER A 229 -17.45 9.57 5.86
N VAL A 230 -16.45 9.92 5.07
CA VAL A 230 -15.05 9.91 5.48
C VAL A 230 -14.83 10.68 6.79
N ASN A 231 -15.51 11.82 6.98
CA ASN A 231 -15.40 12.64 8.19
C ASN A 231 -15.97 11.98 9.46
N ARG A 232 -16.75 10.90 9.33
CA ARG A 232 -17.25 10.10 10.45
C ARG A 232 -16.37 8.88 10.76
N THR A 233 -15.37 8.59 9.92
CA THR A 233 -14.41 7.50 10.17
C THR A 233 -13.44 7.88 11.29
N ASP A 234 -13.29 7.01 12.28
CA ASP A 234 -12.31 7.15 13.36
C ASP A 234 -10.94 6.64 12.90
N VAL A 235 -10.22 7.49 12.15
CA VAL A 235 -8.89 7.18 11.62
C VAL A 235 -7.92 6.76 12.71
N ALA A 236 -7.98 7.41 13.89
CA ALA A 236 -7.04 7.17 14.98
C ALA A 236 -7.25 5.79 15.59
N GLU A 237 -8.49 5.39 15.85
CA GLU A 237 -8.79 4.08 16.41
C GLU A 237 -8.53 2.95 15.39
N VAL A 238 -8.87 3.14 14.11
CA VAL A 238 -8.56 2.14 13.06
C VAL A 238 -7.04 1.92 12.95
N LYS A 239 -6.26 3.01 12.89
CA LYS A 239 -4.79 2.94 12.88
C LYS A 239 -4.25 2.23 14.11
N LYS A 240 -4.80 2.53 15.30
CA LYS A 240 -4.40 1.90 16.56
C LYS A 240 -4.64 0.39 16.53
N LEU A 241 -5.84 -0.05 16.14
CA LEU A 241 -6.20 -1.47 16.10
C LEU A 241 -5.32 -2.28 15.13
N TYR A 242 -5.08 -1.76 13.91
CA TYR A 242 -4.13 -2.41 12.99
C TYR A 242 -2.68 -2.37 13.52
N GLY A 243 -2.31 -1.32 14.25
CA GLY A 243 -1.02 -1.21 14.93
C GLY A 243 -0.82 -2.27 16.01
N GLU A 244 -1.84 -2.54 16.83
CA GLU A 244 -1.80 -3.58 17.87
C GLU A 244 -1.54 -4.98 17.28
N ILE A 245 -2.12 -5.28 16.11
CA ILE A 245 -1.84 -6.51 15.36
C ILE A 245 -0.37 -6.54 14.89
N GLY A 246 0.12 -5.44 14.32
CA GLY A 246 1.52 -5.34 13.88
C GLY A 246 2.52 -5.55 15.01
N GLU A 247 2.26 -5.00 16.19
CA GLU A 247 3.08 -5.22 17.39
C GLU A 247 2.95 -6.65 17.93
N ALA A 248 1.76 -7.26 17.84
CA ALA A 248 1.56 -8.66 18.19
C ALA A 248 2.33 -9.60 17.25
N LEU A 249 2.33 -9.37 15.94
CA LEU A 249 3.12 -10.13 14.97
C LEU A 249 4.62 -10.06 15.28
N LYS A 250 5.16 -8.87 15.54
CA LYS A 250 6.58 -8.71 15.91
C LYS A 250 6.95 -9.46 17.19
N ARG A 251 6.03 -9.52 18.16
CA ARG A 251 6.27 -10.19 19.45
C ARG A 251 6.14 -11.71 19.33
N ASP A 252 5.10 -12.17 18.63
CA ASP A 252 4.66 -13.57 18.67
C ASP A 252 5.12 -14.38 17.45
N ASN A 253 5.70 -13.74 16.42
CA ASN A 253 6.43 -14.41 15.35
C ASN A 253 7.95 -14.10 15.41
N PRO A 254 8.73 -14.82 16.23
CA PRO A 254 10.12 -14.45 16.55
C PRO A 254 11.12 -14.61 15.40
N ASP A 255 10.80 -15.34 14.33
CA ASP A 255 11.68 -15.43 13.16
C ASP A 255 11.56 -14.22 12.21
N GLY A 256 10.53 -13.38 12.42
CA GLY A 256 10.25 -12.20 11.60
C GLY A 256 9.88 -12.55 10.15
N ASP A 257 9.54 -13.80 9.84
CA ASP A 257 9.15 -14.28 8.53
C ASP A 257 7.63 -14.25 8.37
N PHE A 258 7.09 -13.05 8.18
CA PHE A 258 5.67 -12.86 7.88
C PHE A 258 5.41 -11.77 6.84
N VAL A 259 4.25 -11.82 6.22
CA VAL A 259 3.67 -10.70 5.47
C VAL A 259 2.36 -10.28 6.12
N TYR A 260 2.24 -8.99 6.44
CA TYR A 260 1.04 -8.41 7.02
C TYR A 260 0.30 -7.54 5.99
N SER A 261 -0.88 -7.98 5.57
CA SER A 261 -1.75 -7.26 4.63
C SER A 261 -2.93 -6.60 5.34
N ILE A 262 -2.97 -5.27 5.25
CA ILE A 262 -4.04 -4.42 5.79
C ILE A 262 -5.12 -4.26 4.71
N CYS A 263 -6.32 -4.76 4.99
CA CYS A 263 -7.47 -4.68 4.08
C CYS A 263 -8.51 -3.69 4.64
N ALA A 264 -8.18 -2.40 4.56
CA ALA A 264 -9.08 -1.28 4.91
C ALA A 264 -9.62 -0.54 3.67
N TRP A 265 -9.39 -1.06 2.46
CA TRP A 265 -9.97 -0.57 1.20
C TRP A 265 -9.71 0.90 0.86
N GLY A 266 -8.56 1.44 1.24
CA GLY A 266 -8.25 2.87 1.09
C GLY A 266 -8.96 3.78 2.11
N SER A 267 -9.81 3.23 2.98
CA SER A 267 -10.50 3.97 4.03
C SER A 267 -9.55 4.33 5.18
N ALA A 268 -10.05 5.21 6.06
CA ALA A 268 -9.34 5.67 7.24
C ALA A 268 -7.95 6.26 6.93
N ASP A 269 -7.76 6.84 5.74
CA ASP A 269 -6.47 7.36 5.26
C ASP A 269 -5.31 6.37 5.39
N VAL A 270 -5.57 5.08 5.12
CA VAL A 270 -4.55 4.02 5.21
C VAL A 270 -3.33 4.30 4.35
N ARG A 271 -3.45 5.12 3.29
CA ARG A 271 -2.31 5.65 2.51
C ARG A 271 -1.26 6.34 3.40
N ALA A 272 -1.68 7.18 4.35
CA ALA A 272 -0.76 7.97 5.17
C ALA A 272 -0.04 7.11 6.23
N TRP A 273 -0.70 6.11 6.80
CA TRP A 273 -0.16 5.37 7.95
C TRP A 273 0.07 3.87 7.74
N GLY A 274 -0.60 3.23 6.77
CA GLY A 274 -0.49 1.79 6.50
C GLY A 274 0.96 1.36 6.23
N LYS A 275 1.71 2.22 5.53
CA LYS A 275 3.15 2.08 5.27
C LYS A 275 4.04 2.06 6.52
N ASN A 276 3.51 2.39 7.69
CA ASN A 276 4.22 2.36 8.97
C ASN A 276 3.82 1.14 9.82
N VAL A 277 2.82 0.36 9.38
CA VAL A 277 2.17 -0.68 10.19
C VAL A 277 2.23 -2.06 9.55
N GLY A 278 2.06 -2.16 8.23
CA GLY A 278 1.99 -3.44 7.52
C GLY A 278 2.81 -3.44 6.24
N ASN A 279 2.92 -4.62 5.63
CA ASN A 279 3.63 -4.81 4.37
C ASN A 279 2.76 -4.48 3.16
N LEU A 280 1.44 -4.64 3.25
CA LEU A 280 0.49 -4.32 2.20
C LEU A 280 -0.62 -3.46 2.76
N SER A 281 -1.16 -2.55 1.95
CA SER A 281 -2.32 -1.75 2.31
C SER A 281 -3.26 -1.62 1.11
N ARG A 282 -4.45 -2.21 1.23
CA ARG A 282 -5.49 -2.13 0.21
C ARG A 282 -5.87 -0.69 -0.07
N THR A 283 -5.88 -0.28 -1.34
CA THR A 283 -6.11 1.12 -1.74
C THR A 283 -7.54 1.44 -2.14
N SER A 284 -8.36 0.42 -2.38
CA SER A 284 -9.76 0.54 -2.81
C SER A 284 -10.62 -0.62 -2.30
N ASP A 285 -11.94 -0.47 -2.45
CA ASP A 285 -12.91 -1.57 -2.37
C ASP A 285 -12.51 -2.74 -3.29
N ASP A 286 -13.16 -3.89 -3.12
CA ASP A 286 -12.82 -5.12 -3.83
C ASP A 286 -12.96 -5.00 -5.35
N LEU A 287 -11.99 -5.56 -6.07
CA LEU A 287 -12.04 -5.69 -7.52
C LEU A 287 -13.16 -6.67 -7.93
N THR A 288 -13.69 -6.51 -9.13
CA THR A 288 -14.62 -7.44 -9.79
C THR A 288 -14.14 -7.63 -11.23
N PRO A 289 -14.55 -8.70 -11.94
CA PRO A 289 -13.98 -9.04 -13.24
C PRO A 289 -14.58 -8.20 -14.38
N THR A 290 -14.60 -6.87 -14.21
CA THR A 290 -15.01 -5.92 -15.23
C THR A 290 -13.93 -4.87 -15.46
N TRP A 291 -13.79 -4.41 -16.72
CA TRP A 291 -12.80 -3.42 -17.11
C TRP A 291 -12.91 -2.12 -16.29
N ALA A 292 -14.13 -1.59 -16.15
CA ALA A 292 -14.38 -0.36 -15.40
C ALA A 292 -13.98 -0.47 -13.92
N ARG A 293 -14.18 -1.64 -13.30
CA ARG A 293 -13.77 -1.86 -11.91
C ARG A 293 -12.25 -1.96 -11.80
N MET A 294 -11.59 -2.65 -12.73
CA MET A 294 -10.12 -2.70 -12.79
C MET A 294 -9.52 -1.30 -12.89
N LEU A 295 -10.05 -0.43 -13.77
CA LEU A 295 -9.61 0.97 -13.86
C LEU A 295 -9.75 1.71 -12.53
N THR A 296 -10.88 1.55 -11.84
CA THR A 296 -11.11 2.19 -10.53
C THR A 296 -10.08 1.75 -9.48
N ASN A 297 -9.81 0.45 -9.40
CA ASN A 297 -8.84 -0.12 -8.48
C ASN A 297 -7.42 0.32 -8.84
N PHE A 298 -7.05 0.25 -10.11
CA PHE A 298 -5.75 0.68 -10.60
C PHE A 298 -5.49 2.16 -10.30
N ASP A 299 -6.44 3.05 -10.62
CA ASP A 299 -6.30 4.49 -10.40
C ASP A 299 -6.16 4.85 -8.91
N SER A 300 -6.72 4.04 -8.00
CA SER A 300 -6.55 4.22 -6.56
C SER A 300 -5.11 4.03 -6.07
N ALA A 301 -4.26 3.34 -6.83
CA ALA A 301 -2.87 3.05 -6.48
C ALA A 301 -1.85 3.71 -7.42
N ALA A 302 -2.22 3.97 -8.68
CA ALA A 302 -1.32 4.44 -9.74
C ALA A 302 -0.60 5.76 -9.40
N THR A 303 -1.21 6.63 -8.60
CA THR A 303 -0.65 7.93 -8.18
C THR A 303 -0.01 7.88 -6.78
N ARG A 304 0.19 6.69 -6.20
CA ARG A 304 0.70 6.54 -4.82
C ARG A 304 2.16 6.09 -4.78
N ALA A 305 2.95 6.43 -5.81
CA ALA A 305 4.32 5.95 -5.97
C ALA A 305 5.21 6.23 -4.74
N LEU A 306 5.07 7.39 -4.09
CA LEU A 306 5.83 7.75 -2.89
C LEU A 306 5.42 6.99 -1.62
N TYR A 307 4.34 6.20 -1.66
CA TYR A 307 3.83 5.41 -0.52
C TYR A 307 4.17 3.92 -0.62
N ALA A 308 4.63 3.45 -1.78
CA ALA A 308 5.18 2.11 -1.98
C ALA A 308 6.70 2.14 -1.98
N LYS A 309 7.34 1.18 -1.29
CA LYS A 309 8.80 1.01 -1.22
C LYS A 309 9.15 -0.36 -0.62
N PRO A 310 10.40 -0.83 -0.71
CA PRO A 310 10.81 -2.08 -0.10
C PRO A 310 10.36 -2.20 1.36
N GLY A 311 9.53 -3.20 1.65
CA GLY A 311 8.90 -3.45 2.95
C GLY A 311 7.41 -3.10 3.03
N THR A 312 6.89 -2.23 2.16
CA THR A 312 5.49 -1.77 2.17
C THR A 312 4.95 -1.40 0.78
N TRP A 313 3.82 -1.95 0.36
CA TRP A 313 3.28 -1.79 -1.00
C TRP A 313 1.81 -1.37 -1.02
N ASN A 314 1.44 -0.60 -2.04
CA ASN A 314 0.06 -0.29 -2.36
C ASN A 314 -0.60 -1.55 -2.95
N ASP A 315 -1.76 -1.93 -2.44
CA ASP A 315 -2.47 -3.14 -2.88
C ASP A 315 -3.81 -2.75 -3.56
N PRO A 316 -3.87 -2.69 -4.90
CA PRO A 316 -5.11 -2.46 -5.64
C PRO A 316 -6.00 -3.71 -5.75
N ASP A 317 -5.75 -4.74 -4.94
CA ASP A 317 -6.44 -6.04 -4.87
C ASP A 317 -5.88 -7.14 -5.80
N MET A 318 -6.36 -8.37 -5.61
CA MET A 318 -5.93 -9.59 -6.31
C MET A 318 -6.15 -9.54 -7.83
N LEU A 319 -5.40 -10.35 -8.58
CA LEU A 319 -5.57 -10.51 -10.01
C LEU A 319 -6.87 -11.30 -10.33
N PHE A 320 -7.72 -10.72 -11.17
CA PHE A 320 -8.90 -11.35 -11.78
C PHE A 320 -8.63 -11.96 -13.16
N VAL A 321 -7.37 -11.99 -13.61
CA VAL A 321 -6.97 -12.70 -14.84
C VAL A 321 -7.55 -14.13 -14.81
N GLY A 322 -8.32 -14.48 -15.84
CA GLY A 322 -9.10 -15.70 -15.95
C GLY A 322 -10.61 -15.57 -15.69
N HIS A 323 -11.10 -14.39 -15.34
CA HIS A 323 -12.53 -14.16 -15.08
C HIS A 323 -13.08 -12.98 -15.88
N GLY A 324 -14.33 -13.10 -16.34
CA GLY A 324 -15.10 -12.01 -16.97
C GLY A 324 -14.31 -11.33 -18.10
N ASP A 325 -14.14 -10.01 -18.00
CA ASP A 325 -13.43 -9.20 -19.01
C ASP A 325 -11.91 -9.52 -19.09
N PHE A 326 -11.39 -10.49 -18.33
CA PHE A 326 -9.97 -10.87 -18.29
C PHE A 326 -9.75 -12.37 -18.53
N ASP A 327 -10.72 -13.08 -19.12
CA ASP A 327 -10.64 -14.51 -19.40
C ASP A 327 -9.81 -14.85 -20.67
N GLU A 328 -9.78 -16.13 -21.05
CA GLU A 328 -9.05 -16.62 -22.23
C GLU A 328 -9.58 -16.09 -23.57
N HIS A 329 -10.77 -15.49 -23.60
CA HIS A 329 -11.34 -14.83 -24.78
C HIS A 329 -11.04 -13.32 -24.81
N HIS A 330 -10.55 -12.75 -23.70
CA HIS A 330 -10.21 -11.33 -23.52
C HIS A 330 -8.73 -11.16 -23.13
N LEU A 331 -7.83 -11.77 -23.90
CA LEU A 331 -6.39 -11.79 -23.59
C LEU A 331 -5.72 -10.41 -23.63
N THR A 332 -6.28 -9.44 -24.35
CA THR A 332 -5.73 -8.07 -24.39
C THR A 332 -5.90 -7.41 -23.03
N GLU A 333 -7.12 -7.43 -22.50
CA GLU A 333 -7.48 -6.94 -21.18
C GLU A 333 -6.73 -7.71 -20.07
N ALA A 334 -6.64 -9.04 -20.19
CA ALA A 334 -5.91 -9.88 -19.24
C ALA A 334 -4.41 -9.52 -19.16
N LYS A 335 -3.77 -9.27 -20.32
CA LYS A 335 -2.38 -8.81 -20.41
C LYS A 335 -2.23 -7.41 -19.83
N SER A 336 -3.15 -6.50 -20.13
CA SER A 336 -3.13 -5.14 -19.57
C SER A 336 -3.24 -5.16 -18.05
N HIS A 337 -4.18 -5.91 -17.50
CA HIS A 337 -4.35 -6.07 -16.05
C HIS A 337 -3.05 -6.51 -15.38
N PHE A 338 -2.42 -7.58 -15.89
CA PHE A 338 -1.16 -8.09 -15.35
C PHE A 338 0.01 -7.10 -15.47
N ALA A 339 0.18 -6.48 -16.64
CA ALA A 339 1.26 -5.51 -16.90
C ALA A 339 1.13 -4.27 -16.01
N LEU A 340 -0.09 -3.76 -15.83
CA LEU A 340 -0.35 -2.58 -15.02
C LEU A 340 -0.05 -2.84 -13.54
N TRP A 341 -0.47 -3.99 -12.99
CA TRP A 341 -0.16 -4.40 -11.61
C TRP A 341 1.36 -4.46 -11.39
N ALA A 342 2.09 -5.09 -12.32
CA ALA A 342 3.54 -5.19 -12.23
C ALA A 342 4.26 -3.83 -12.30
N MET A 343 3.78 -2.90 -13.13
CA MET A 343 4.35 -1.55 -13.23
C MET A 343 4.20 -0.75 -11.94
N ILE A 344 3.11 -0.95 -11.20
CA ILE A 344 2.85 -0.20 -9.97
C ILE A 344 3.29 -0.90 -8.69
N ASN A 345 4.05 -2.01 -8.79
CA ASN A 345 4.51 -2.82 -7.67
C ASN A 345 3.36 -3.38 -6.80
N ALA A 346 2.24 -3.71 -7.46
CA ALA A 346 1.12 -4.34 -6.77
C ALA A 346 1.45 -5.81 -6.46
N PRO A 347 0.94 -6.37 -5.34
CA PRO A 347 1.07 -7.79 -5.09
C PRO A 347 0.49 -8.62 -6.24
N LEU A 348 1.28 -9.55 -6.78
CA LEU A 348 0.81 -10.46 -7.84
C LEU A 348 0.18 -11.70 -7.21
N ILE A 349 -1.02 -11.51 -6.65
CA ILE A 349 -1.82 -12.59 -6.03
C ILE A 349 -2.87 -13.08 -7.01
N ILE A 350 -2.75 -14.32 -7.47
CA ILE A 350 -3.67 -14.96 -8.40
C ILE A 350 -4.99 -15.30 -7.69
N GLY A 351 -6.13 -14.88 -8.25
CA GLY A 351 -7.47 -15.20 -7.75
C GLY A 351 -8.24 -16.24 -8.59
N TYR A 352 -7.56 -16.99 -9.47
CA TYR A 352 -8.19 -17.93 -10.39
C TYR A 352 -8.04 -19.39 -9.93
N ASP A 353 -8.97 -20.27 -10.32
CA ASP A 353 -8.86 -21.72 -10.14
C ASP A 353 -7.82 -22.27 -11.13
N LEU A 354 -6.55 -22.28 -10.72
CA LEU A 354 -5.41 -22.63 -11.58
C LEU A 354 -5.50 -24.02 -12.22
N ARG A 355 -6.30 -24.93 -11.63
CA ARG A 355 -6.56 -26.27 -12.20
C ARG A 355 -7.30 -26.22 -13.54
N LYS A 356 -7.91 -25.07 -13.85
CA LYS A 356 -8.66 -24.79 -15.08
C LYS A 356 -7.93 -23.82 -16.01
N ALA A 357 -6.75 -23.29 -15.61
CA ALA A 357 -6.09 -22.23 -16.36
C ALA A 357 -5.57 -22.76 -17.70
N PRO A 358 -6.04 -22.24 -18.85
CA PRO A 358 -5.46 -22.58 -20.13
C PRO A 358 -4.05 -22.00 -20.26
N LYS A 359 -3.31 -22.51 -21.25
CA LYS A 359 -1.89 -22.17 -21.46
C LYS A 359 -1.68 -20.66 -21.59
N GLU A 360 -2.58 -19.96 -22.26
CA GLU A 360 -2.52 -18.53 -22.53
C GLU A 360 -2.51 -17.70 -21.24
N LEU A 361 -3.33 -18.08 -20.24
CA LEU A 361 -3.32 -17.43 -18.94
C LEU A 361 -2.06 -17.78 -18.15
N MET A 362 -1.60 -19.03 -18.23
CA MET A 362 -0.34 -19.46 -17.61
C MET A 362 0.87 -18.73 -18.20
N ASP A 363 0.85 -18.38 -19.49
CA ASP A 363 1.88 -17.57 -20.13
C ASP A 363 1.85 -16.11 -19.64
N ILE A 364 0.67 -15.56 -19.33
CA ILE A 364 0.53 -14.25 -18.70
C ILE A 364 1.13 -14.27 -17.29
N PHE A 365 0.64 -15.15 -16.41
CA PHE A 365 1.17 -15.32 -15.05
C PHE A 365 2.66 -15.65 -15.04
N GLY A 366 3.14 -16.35 -16.07
CA GLY A 366 4.51 -16.81 -16.18
C GLY A 366 5.46 -15.85 -16.90
N ASN A 367 5.06 -14.63 -17.30
CA ASN A 367 5.95 -13.77 -18.07
C ASN A 367 7.10 -13.21 -17.21
N ALA A 368 8.26 -13.87 -17.27
CA ALA A 368 9.42 -13.57 -16.42
C ALA A 368 9.95 -12.13 -16.57
N ASP A 369 9.88 -11.53 -17.75
CA ASP A 369 10.37 -10.16 -17.96
C ASP A 369 9.46 -9.12 -17.27
N ILE A 370 8.15 -9.35 -17.24
CA ILE A 370 7.18 -8.46 -16.57
C ILE A 370 7.22 -8.68 -15.05
N ILE A 371 7.36 -9.94 -14.61
CA ILE A 371 7.59 -10.26 -13.19
C ILE A 371 8.87 -9.57 -12.68
N ALA A 372 9.94 -9.52 -13.49
CA ALA A 372 11.17 -8.86 -13.11
C ALA A 372 11.01 -7.33 -12.90
N ILE A 373 10.06 -6.69 -13.59
CA ILE A 373 9.71 -5.28 -13.33
C ILE A 373 9.09 -5.13 -11.94
N ASP A 374 8.08 -5.96 -11.62
CA ASP A 374 7.42 -5.95 -10.32
C ASP A 374 8.41 -6.25 -9.18
N GLN A 375 9.30 -7.23 -9.40
CA GLN A 375 10.28 -7.72 -8.45
C GLN A 375 11.61 -6.94 -8.46
N ASP A 376 11.68 -5.79 -9.13
CA ASP A 376 12.88 -4.96 -9.14
C ASP A 376 13.27 -4.52 -7.70
N PRO A 377 14.51 -4.77 -7.25
CA PRO A 377 14.90 -4.55 -5.86
C PRO A 377 15.01 -3.08 -5.46
N ALA A 378 15.06 -2.14 -6.41
CA ALA A 378 14.98 -0.72 -6.05
C ALA A 378 13.58 -0.35 -5.55
N GLY A 379 12.55 -1.15 -5.89
CA GLY A 379 11.20 -0.97 -5.39
C GLY A 379 10.55 0.34 -5.83
N ASN A 380 11.01 0.92 -6.94
CA ASN A 380 10.42 2.12 -7.51
C ASN A 380 9.07 1.74 -8.13
N GLN A 381 7.97 2.27 -7.61
CA GLN A 381 6.69 2.21 -8.30
C GLN A 381 6.75 3.09 -9.57
N ALA A 382 6.10 2.68 -10.66
CA ALA A 382 6.03 3.53 -11.85
C ALA A 382 5.36 4.88 -11.56
N VAL A 383 5.87 5.94 -12.20
CA VAL A 383 5.33 7.29 -12.14
C VAL A 383 4.60 7.60 -13.45
N LEU A 384 3.47 8.29 -13.32
CA LEU A 384 2.64 8.72 -14.43
C LEU A 384 3.33 9.88 -15.18
N ALA A 385 3.85 9.59 -16.36
CA ALA A 385 4.52 10.57 -17.22
C ALA A 385 3.52 11.30 -18.14
N TYR A 386 2.37 10.69 -18.40
CA TYR A 386 1.30 11.22 -19.23
C TYR A 386 -0.05 10.67 -18.78
N ASP A 387 -1.07 11.52 -18.66
CA ASP A 387 -2.43 11.12 -18.24
C ASP A 387 -3.51 11.83 -19.07
N THR A 388 -4.39 11.06 -19.71
CA THR A 388 -5.70 11.52 -20.19
C THR A 388 -6.75 10.45 -19.88
N ASP A 389 -8.01 10.72 -20.22
CA ASP A 389 -9.08 9.73 -20.08
C ASP A 389 -8.85 8.46 -20.92
N ASP A 390 -8.23 8.63 -22.08
CA ASP A 390 -7.99 7.55 -23.05
C ASP A 390 -6.63 6.87 -22.87
N VAL A 391 -5.56 7.62 -22.58
CA VAL A 391 -4.19 7.10 -22.64
C VAL A 391 -3.39 7.51 -21.43
N GLN A 392 -2.64 6.55 -20.89
CA GLN A 392 -1.64 6.79 -19.85
C GLN A 392 -0.26 6.28 -20.28
N ILE A 393 0.78 6.97 -19.83
CA ILE A 393 2.17 6.51 -19.94
C ILE A 393 2.77 6.43 -18.55
N PHE A 394 3.18 5.23 -18.15
CA PHE A 394 3.85 4.96 -16.88
C PHE A 394 5.32 4.66 -17.11
N VAL A 395 6.19 5.25 -16.29
CA VAL A 395 7.64 5.08 -16.39
C VAL A 395 8.21 4.68 -15.04
N LYS A 396 9.00 3.62 -15.03
CA LYS A 396 9.62 3.07 -13.82
C LYS A 396 11.12 2.95 -14.03
N THR A 397 11.91 3.59 -13.17
CA THR A 397 13.37 3.39 -13.16
C THR A 397 13.71 2.05 -12.51
N LEU A 398 14.49 1.23 -13.21
CA LEU A 398 14.90 -0.11 -12.78
C LEU A 398 16.29 -0.07 -12.14
N GLY A 399 16.46 -0.78 -11.03
CA GLY A 399 17.70 -0.78 -10.28
C GLY A 399 18.16 0.61 -9.84
N SER A 400 19.48 0.86 -9.93
CA SER A 400 20.11 2.11 -9.51
C SER A 400 20.55 3.01 -10.67
N ASP A 401 20.24 2.62 -11.90
CA ASP A 401 20.67 3.32 -13.11
C ASP A 401 19.49 4.07 -13.74
N PRO A 402 19.45 5.42 -13.71
CA PRO A 402 18.39 6.19 -14.34
C PRO A 402 18.38 6.07 -15.87
N ALA A 403 19.36 5.40 -16.50
CA ALA A 403 19.37 5.06 -17.92
C ALA A 403 18.59 3.76 -18.26
N HIS A 404 18.14 3.00 -17.26
CA HIS A 404 17.39 1.76 -17.43
C HIS A 404 15.99 1.88 -16.84
N LYS A 405 14.96 1.74 -17.69
CA LYS A 405 13.56 1.97 -17.30
C LYS A 405 12.66 0.87 -17.87
N ALA A 406 11.52 0.65 -17.21
CA ALA A 406 10.35 0.08 -17.84
C ALA A 406 9.38 1.20 -18.22
N VAL A 407 8.69 1.05 -19.36
CA VAL A 407 7.62 1.96 -19.79
C VAL A 407 6.39 1.16 -20.20
N ALA A 408 5.22 1.60 -19.73
CA ALA A 408 3.93 1.08 -20.15
C ALA A 408 3.10 2.19 -20.79
N ILE A 409 2.58 1.93 -21.98
CA ILE A 409 1.66 2.81 -22.71
C ILE A 409 0.31 2.12 -22.74
N PHE A 410 -0.64 2.69 -22.02
CA PHE A 410 -1.92 2.08 -21.72
C PHE A 410 -3.05 2.83 -22.42
N ASN A 411 -3.78 2.14 -23.29
CA ASN A 411 -5.05 2.62 -23.82
C ASN A 411 -6.20 2.12 -22.93
N ARG A 412 -6.86 3.05 -22.27
CA ARG A 412 -7.96 2.82 -21.33
C ARG A 412 -9.31 2.65 -22.01
N GLY A 413 -9.44 3.19 -23.22
CA GLY A 413 -10.71 3.32 -23.93
C GLY A 413 -10.92 2.26 -25.02
N ASP A 414 -12.12 2.32 -25.61
CA ASP A 414 -12.62 1.37 -26.60
C ASP A 414 -12.15 1.66 -28.05
N VAL A 415 -11.31 2.67 -28.24
CA VAL A 415 -10.86 3.09 -29.56
C VAL A 415 -9.34 3.13 -29.59
N ALA A 416 -8.76 2.52 -30.60
CA ALA A 416 -7.32 2.49 -30.78
C ALA A 416 -6.74 3.89 -30.99
N ARG A 417 -5.56 4.14 -30.40
CA ARG A 417 -4.90 5.45 -30.33
C ARG A 417 -3.50 5.39 -30.92
N ASP A 418 -3.12 6.48 -31.55
CA ASP A 418 -1.74 6.73 -31.98
C ASP A 418 -1.04 7.55 -30.89
N VAL A 419 -0.04 6.97 -30.23
CA VAL A 419 0.66 7.56 -29.09
C VAL A 419 2.10 7.88 -29.48
N ASN A 420 2.56 9.09 -29.16
CA ASN A 420 3.96 9.46 -29.31
C ASN A 420 4.65 9.30 -27.96
N LEU A 421 5.51 8.30 -27.85
CA LEU A 421 6.40 8.16 -26.71
C LEU A 421 7.60 9.09 -26.92
N THR A 422 7.78 10.08 -26.05
CA THR A 422 8.86 11.07 -26.16
C THR A 422 10.01 10.76 -25.21
N ALA A 423 11.22 11.21 -25.55
CA ALA A 423 12.38 11.18 -24.66
C ALA A 423 12.09 11.91 -23.33
N ALA A 424 11.29 12.99 -23.38
CA ALA A 424 10.90 13.74 -22.20
C ALA A 424 10.01 12.94 -21.23
N HIS A 425 9.08 12.10 -21.75
CA HIS A 425 8.30 11.18 -20.90
C HIS A 425 9.21 10.23 -20.12
N LEU A 426 10.28 9.77 -20.76
CA LEU A 426 11.26 8.86 -20.17
C LEU A 426 12.33 9.58 -19.34
N LYS A 427 12.37 10.92 -19.35
CA LYS A 427 13.48 11.73 -18.79
C LYS A 427 14.84 11.36 -19.39
N TYR A 428 14.86 11.03 -20.67
CA TYR A 428 16.06 10.83 -21.47
C TYR A 428 16.44 12.10 -22.25
N ALA A 429 17.72 12.20 -22.60
CA ALA A 429 18.23 13.26 -23.46
C ALA A 429 17.55 13.18 -24.84
N THR A 430 17.10 14.32 -25.35
CA THR A 430 16.30 14.39 -26.59
C THR A 430 17.07 14.01 -27.84
N ASP A 431 18.39 14.20 -27.86
CA ASP A 431 19.32 13.84 -28.93
C ASP A 431 19.99 12.46 -28.71
N GLY A 432 19.72 11.83 -27.57
CA GLY A 432 20.18 10.49 -27.21
C GLY A 432 19.42 9.40 -27.95
N THR A 433 20.12 8.31 -28.28
CA THR A 433 19.48 7.10 -28.82
C THR A 433 18.73 6.37 -27.72
N ILE A 434 17.49 5.99 -28.00
CA ILE A 434 16.61 5.22 -27.11
C ILE A 434 16.31 3.87 -27.77
N ARG A 435 16.46 2.80 -26.98
CA ARG A 435 16.15 1.42 -27.37
C ARG A 435 14.98 0.90 -26.57
N LEU A 436 14.04 0.21 -27.22
CA LEU A 436 12.91 -0.45 -26.58
C LEU A 436 12.87 -1.94 -26.92
N LYS A 437 12.67 -2.78 -25.92
CA LYS A 437 12.37 -4.20 -26.08
C LYS A 437 10.97 -4.50 -25.54
N ASP A 438 10.09 -4.98 -26.40
CA ASP A 438 8.71 -5.38 -26.06
C ASP A 438 8.73 -6.61 -25.15
N LEU A 439 8.06 -6.55 -24.01
CA LEU A 439 8.10 -7.63 -23.03
C LEU A 439 7.01 -8.69 -23.22
N TRP A 440 6.10 -8.49 -24.16
CA TRP A 440 5.19 -9.54 -24.63
C TRP A 440 5.80 -10.31 -25.80
N THR A 441 6.20 -9.60 -26.86
CA THR A 441 6.69 -10.23 -28.09
C THR A 441 8.18 -10.58 -28.05
N LYS A 442 8.91 -10.01 -27.08
CA LYS A 442 10.38 -10.12 -26.92
C LYS A 442 11.16 -9.42 -28.03
N ALA A 443 10.49 -8.75 -28.97
CA ALA A 443 11.12 -8.04 -30.07
C ALA A 443 11.78 -6.74 -29.60
N THR A 444 12.94 -6.42 -30.17
CA THR A 444 13.55 -5.09 -30.02
C THR A 444 13.06 -4.22 -31.16
N LEU A 445 12.50 -3.05 -30.84
CA LEU A 445 12.07 -2.07 -31.83
C LEU A 445 13.29 -1.33 -32.41
N PRO A 446 13.18 -0.71 -33.59
CA PRO A 446 14.22 0.17 -34.10
C PRO A 446 14.56 1.28 -33.11
N ASP A 447 15.86 1.51 -32.91
CA ASP A 447 16.38 2.60 -32.09
C ASP A 447 15.83 3.95 -32.62
N PHE A 448 15.46 4.87 -31.73
CA PHE A 448 14.92 6.19 -32.10
C PHE A 448 15.55 7.32 -31.27
N LYS A 449 15.28 8.57 -31.67
CA LYS A 449 15.66 9.80 -30.96
C LYS A 449 14.46 10.75 -30.93
N GLY A 450 14.34 11.55 -29.87
CA GLY A 450 13.24 12.51 -29.73
C GLY A 450 11.91 11.84 -29.38
N ASP A 451 11.25 11.21 -30.34
CA ASP A 451 9.96 10.53 -30.15
C ASP A 451 9.76 9.33 -31.08
N LEU A 452 8.86 8.43 -30.68
CA LEU A 452 8.43 7.25 -31.43
C LEU A 452 6.91 7.17 -31.43
N LYS A 453 6.32 7.14 -32.63
CA LYS A 453 4.88 6.94 -32.81
C LYS A 453 4.54 5.44 -32.73
N LEU A 454 3.60 5.09 -31.85
CA LEU A 454 3.14 3.73 -31.59
C LEU A 454 1.62 3.66 -31.69
N ARG A 455 1.12 2.58 -32.29
CA ARG A 455 -0.31 2.26 -32.34
C ARG A 455 -0.66 1.40 -31.12
N VAL A 456 -1.66 1.81 -30.35
CA VAL A 456 -2.15 1.08 -29.17
C VAL A 456 -3.62 0.76 -29.38
N GLU A 457 -3.94 -0.53 -29.46
CA GLU A 457 -5.31 -1.02 -29.67
C GLU A 457 -6.20 -0.79 -28.43
N PRO A 458 -7.54 -0.92 -28.53
CA PRO A 458 -8.42 -0.72 -27.38
C PRO A 458 -8.02 -1.62 -26.22
N HIS A 459 -8.07 -1.08 -24.99
CA HIS A 459 -7.70 -1.78 -23.76
C HIS A 459 -6.27 -2.35 -23.71
N GLN A 460 -5.43 -2.05 -24.70
CA GLN A 460 -4.09 -2.62 -24.80
C GLN A 460 -3.08 -1.84 -23.95
N THR A 461 -2.16 -2.58 -23.32
CA THR A 461 -0.95 -2.03 -22.70
C THR A 461 0.25 -2.54 -23.46
N LEU A 462 0.95 -1.64 -24.15
CA LEU A 462 2.31 -1.91 -24.62
C LEU A 462 3.26 -1.73 -23.44
N ILE A 463 4.19 -2.67 -23.23
CA ILE A 463 5.15 -2.60 -22.13
C ILE A 463 6.54 -2.95 -22.63
N PHE A 464 7.52 -2.11 -22.30
CA PHE A 464 8.87 -2.19 -22.82
C PHE A 464 9.92 -2.08 -21.72
N ASP A 465 11.03 -2.81 -21.89
CA ASP A 465 12.32 -2.45 -21.31
C ASP A 465 12.94 -1.35 -22.18
N ALA A 466 13.38 -0.26 -21.55
CA ALA A 466 13.83 0.96 -22.20
C ALA A 466 15.22 1.36 -21.73
N GLN A 467 16.12 1.60 -22.67
CA GLN A 467 17.47 2.10 -22.40
C GLN A 467 17.74 3.39 -23.16
N GLY A 468 18.37 4.36 -22.50
CA GLY A 468 18.71 5.65 -23.11
C GLY A 468 19.60 6.51 -22.22
N ALA A 469 20.20 7.56 -22.79
CA ALA A 469 20.98 8.50 -22.00
C ALA A 469 20.04 9.35 -21.11
N HIS A 470 20.29 9.39 -19.80
CA HIS A 470 19.48 10.18 -18.87
C HIS A 470 19.61 11.69 -19.13
N ALA A 471 18.52 12.44 -18.99
CA ALA A 471 18.48 13.88 -19.24
C ALA A 471 19.31 14.69 -18.22
N LEU A 472 19.40 14.22 -16.97
CA LEU A 472 20.24 14.83 -15.94
C LEU A 472 21.57 14.07 -15.84
N ALA A 473 22.62 14.64 -16.41
CA ALA A 473 23.96 14.06 -16.37
C ALA A 473 24.47 13.92 -14.92
N GLY A 474 24.89 12.71 -14.54
CA GLY A 474 25.46 12.44 -13.21
C GLY A 474 24.47 12.54 -12.05
N GLY A 475 23.17 12.59 -12.33
CA GLY A 475 22.14 12.74 -11.31
C GLY A 475 20.85 11.98 -11.61
N THR A 476 19.93 12.04 -10.65
CA THR A 476 18.61 11.43 -10.73
C THR A 476 17.60 12.32 -10.02
N TYR A 477 16.40 12.48 -10.59
CA TYR A 477 15.33 13.21 -9.93
C TYR A 477 14.70 12.34 -8.83
N LEU A 478 14.27 12.93 -7.72
CA LEU A 478 13.62 12.19 -6.64
C LEU A 478 12.33 11.50 -7.09
N SER A 479 11.63 12.08 -8.07
CA SER A 479 10.44 11.47 -8.68
C SER A 479 10.74 10.22 -9.51
N GLU A 480 11.99 9.97 -9.88
CA GLU A 480 12.37 8.74 -10.60
C GLU A 480 12.73 7.59 -9.68
N VAL A 481 12.97 7.88 -8.40
CA VAL A 481 13.35 6.90 -7.38
C VAL A 481 12.39 6.90 -6.19
N PRO A 482 11.06 6.77 -6.41
CA PRO A 482 10.07 6.86 -5.35
C PRO A 482 10.29 5.81 -4.24
N GLY A 483 10.92 4.66 -4.54
CA GLY A 483 11.28 3.65 -3.54
C GLY A 483 12.29 4.14 -2.48
N ARG A 484 12.98 5.25 -2.75
CA ARG A 484 13.92 5.92 -1.81
C ARG A 484 13.31 7.09 -1.07
N VAL A 485 12.07 7.49 -1.38
CA VAL A 485 11.39 8.65 -0.79
C VAL A 485 10.26 8.17 0.12
N ASN A 486 10.14 8.77 1.30
CA ASN A 486 9.09 8.44 2.26
C ASN A 486 8.42 9.70 2.82
N PRO A 487 7.13 9.93 2.53
CA PRO A 487 6.33 10.92 3.23
C PRO A 487 6.10 10.49 4.68
N ALA A 488 6.99 10.89 5.60
CA ALA A 488 6.84 10.62 7.02
C ALA A 488 5.63 11.37 7.58
N GLU A 489 5.48 12.63 7.15
CA GLU A 489 4.30 13.48 7.31
C GLU A 489 3.96 14.09 5.95
N ASP A 490 2.70 14.01 5.53
CA ASP A 490 2.27 14.44 4.19
C ASP A 490 1.52 15.79 4.18
N GLY A 491 1.29 16.39 5.35
CA GLY A 491 0.63 17.69 5.51
C GLY A 491 -0.89 17.65 5.39
N VAL A 492 -1.49 16.46 5.34
CA VAL A 492 -2.94 16.30 5.28
C VAL A 492 -3.55 16.52 6.66
N VAL A 493 -4.33 17.59 6.79
CA VAL A 493 -4.96 17.99 8.07
C VAL A 493 -6.46 17.75 8.11
N VAL A 494 -7.11 17.59 6.95
CA VAL A 494 -8.56 17.40 6.83
C VAL A 494 -8.83 16.34 5.77
N PRO A 495 -9.67 15.34 6.07
CA PRO A 495 -10.12 14.39 5.07
C PRO A 495 -10.84 15.02 3.89
N GLN A 496 -10.49 14.59 2.68
CA GLN A 496 -11.16 14.98 1.44
C GLN A 496 -11.29 13.73 0.54
N ALA A 497 -12.41 13.54 -0.15
CA ALA A 497 -12.68 12.31 -0.92
C ALA A 497 -11.79 12.20 -2.17
N ASP A 498 -11.08 11.09 -2.42
CA ASP A 498 -10.06 10.92 -3.49
C ASP A 498 -10.55 11.34 -4.91
N PRO A 499 -9.77 12.10 -5.73
CA PRO A 499 -10.26 12.78 -6.94
C PRO A 499 -10.65 11.87 -8.11
N TYR A 500 -10.22 10.60 -8.09
CA TYR A 500 -10.03 9.84 -9.33
C TYR A 500 -11.17 8.91 -9.74
N ILE A 501 -12.25 8.80 -8.96
CA ILE A 501 -13.34 7.85 -9.28
C ILE A 501 -14.24 8.37 -10.43
N HIS A 502 -14.18 9.67 -10.77
CA HIS A 502 -14.92 10.24 -11.89
C HIS A 502 -14.07 11.26 -12.68
N ARG A 503 -13.75 10.92 -13.93
CA ARG A 503 -13.07 11.84 -14.87
C ARG A 503 -14.06 12.49 -15.83
N MET A 504 -13.81 13.74 -16.21
CA MET A 504 -14.60 14.45 -17.22
C MET A 504 -13.96 14.25 -18.59
N VAL A 505 -14.70 13.64 -19.53
CA VAL A 505 -14.22 13.28 -20.88
C VAL A 505 -13.68 14.52 -21.62
N SER A 506 -12.36 14.62 -21.72
CA SER A 506 -11.69 15.60 -22.58
C SER A 506 -11.37 14.97 -23.93
N PRO A 507 -11.68 15.64 -25.07
CA PRO A 507 -11.39 15.09 -26.39
C PRO A 507 -9.89 14.80 -26.57
N TRP A 508 -9.55 13.64 -27.13
CA TRP A 508 -8.16 13.28 -27.40
C TRP A 508 -7.46 14.31 -28.31
N GLY A 509 -6.31 14.83 -27.85
CA GLY A 509 -5.51 15.85 -28.54
C GLY A 509 -4.07 15.42 -28.90
N GLY A 510 -3.72 14.15 -28.73
CA GLY A 510 -2.34 13.64 -28.86
C GLY A 510 -1.60 13.60 -27.52
N THR A 511 -0.31 13.23 -27.52
CA THR A 511 0.50 12.98 -26.30
C THR A 511 1.72 13.88 -26.12
N TYR A 512 1.79 14.97 -26.89
CA TYR A 512 2.80 16.00 -26.67
C TYR A 512 2.44 16.80 -25.40
N GLY A 513 3.27 16.69 -24.36
CA GLY A 513 3.00 17.29 -23.04
C GLY A 513 2.72 16.23 -21.96
N ARG A 514 2.00 16.63 -20.91
CA ARG A 514 1.66 15.77 -19.74
C ARG A 514 0.23 15.21 -19.75
N GLY A 515 -0.61 15.69 -20.68
CA GLY A 515 -2.03 15.35 -20.76
C GLY A 515 -2.91 16.19 -19.83
N ASP A 516 -4.19 15.82 -19.74
CA ASP A 516 -5.19 16.46 -18.87
C ASP A 516 -5.21 15.76 -17.53
N LEU A 517 -4.69 16.43 -16.50
CA LEU A 517 -4.72 15.90 -15.14
C LEU A 517 -6.10 16.18 -14.49
N PRO A 518 -6.79 15.16 -13.95
CA PRO A 518 -8.12 15.33 -13.36
C PRO A 518 -8.14 16.40 -12.26
N MET A 519 -9.21 17.21 -12.23
CA MET A 519 -9.43 18.23 -11.19
C MET A 519 -10.55 17.81 -10.24
N TYR A 520 -10.26 17.14 -9.13
CA TYR A 520 -11.20 17.01 -8.00
C TYR A 520 -10.48 17.00 -6.65
N ALA A 521 -11.21 17.34 -5.58
CA ALA A 521 -10.71 17.26 -4.20
C ALA A 521 -10.35 15.82 -3.85
N GLY A 522 -9.47 15.62 -2.88
CA GLY A 522 -9.02 14.32 -2.41
C GLY A 522 -8.05 14.42 -1.27
N TRP A 523 -7.70 13.28 -0.67
CA TRP A 523 -6.85 13.24 0.53
C TRP A 523 -5.49 13.91 0.35
N GLY A 524 -5.10 14.28 -0.88
CA GLY A 524 -4.01 15.23 -1.12
C GLY A 524 -2.70 14.73 -0.53
N GLY A 525 -2.11 13.69 -1.10
CA GLY A 525 -0.80 13.19 -0.66
C GLY A 525 0.36 13.77 -1.44
N ALA A 526 1.58 13.62 -0.92
CA ALA A 526 2.80 13.80 -1.71
C ALA A 526 2.74 13.07 -3.07
N GLN A 527 3.12 13.75 -4.14
CA GLN A 527 3.06 13.25 -5.52
C GLN A 527 4.41 13.43 -6.24
N ALA A 528 4.71 12.50 -7.13
CA ALA A 528 5.84 12.61 -8.06
C ALA A 528 5.39 13.34 -9.33
N ASP A 529 6.14 14.35 -9.74
CA ASP A 529 5.95 15.15 -10.96
C ASP A 529 4.61 15.90 -11.10
N SER A 530 3.76 15.86 -10.08
CA SER A 530 2.50 16.60 -9.99
C SER A 530 2.26 17.09 -8.56
N THR A 531 1.34 18.04 -8.38
CA THR A 531 0.90 18.46 -7.06
C THR A 531 0.02 17.38 -6.41
N PRO A 532 -0.22 17.43 -5.08
CA PRO A 532 -1.12 16.51 -4.38
C PRO A 532 -2.53 16.38 -4.96
N TYR A 533 -2.94 17.33 -5.79
CA TYR A 533 -4.25 17.41 -6.44
C TYR A 533 -4.16 17.26 -7.96
N GLY A 534 -3.09 16.63 -8.45
CA GLY A 534 -2.91 16.36 -9.87
C GLY A 534 -2.75 17.62 -10.71
N ARG A 535 -2.05 18.66 -10.23
CA ARG A 535 -1.73 19.83 -11.07
C ARG A 535 -0.28 19.77 -11.51
N SER A 536 0.04 20.47 -12.60
CA SER A 536 1.43 20.69 -12.98
C SER A 536 2.17 21.44 -11.88
N LEU A 537 3.41 21.03 -11.60
CA LEU A 537 4.28 21.71 -10.65
C LEU A 537 4.65 23.08 -11.22
N GLN A 538 4.21 24.16 -10.58
CA GLN A 538 4.45 25.52 -11.04
C GLN A 538 4.63 26.47 -9.87
N VAL A 539 5.69 27.29 -9.87
CA VAL A 539 5.95 28.28 -8.81
C VAL A 539 6.28 29.61 -9.45
N GLY A 540 5.49 30.65 -9.15
CA GLY A 540 5.73 31.99 -9.67
C GLY A 540 5.74 32.04 -11.20
N GLY A 541 4.90 31.23 -11.84
CA GLY A 541 4.84 31.06 -13.29
C GLY A 541 5.85 30.08 -13.88
N GLN A 542 6.90 29.67 -13.16
CA GLN A 542 7.90 28.71 -13.65
C GLN A 542 7.37 27.28 -13.53
N VAL A 543 7.27 26.56 -14.65
CA VAL A 543 6.83 25.15 -14.72
C VAL A 543 8.00 24.20 -14.51
N PHE A 544 7.78 23.13 -13.74
CA PHE A 544 8.76 22.09 -13.48
C PHE A 544 8.34 20.75 -14.08
N ALA A 545 9.19 20.20 -14.94
CA ALA A 545 8.97 18.89 -15.58
C ALA A 545 9.26 17.71 -14.64
N SER A 546 10.08 17.92 -13.61
CA SER A 546 10.34 16.94 -12.56
C SER A 546 10.23 17.56 -11.17
N GLY A 547 9.91 16.76 -10.16
CA GLY A 547 9.95 17.21 -8.76
C GLY A 547 8.95 16.49 -7.88
N LEU A 548 8.77 17.00 -6.67
CA LEU A 548 7.81 16.49 -5.71
C LEU A 548 6.80 17.60 -5.36
N GLY A 549 5.52 17.32 -5.53
CA GLY A 549 4.44 18.17 -5.05
C GLY A 549 3.96 17.67 -3.70
N VAL A 550 3.88 18.56 -2.70
CA VAL A 550 3.46 18.21 -1.33
C VAL A 550 2.58 19.31 -0.75
N LEU A 551 1.97 19.03 0.40
CA LEU A 551 1.34 20.07 1.22
C LEU A 551 2.36 20.66 2.20
N ALA A 552 2.19 21.92 2.57
CA ALA A 552 2.86 22.48 3.73
C ALA A 552 2.43 21.69 4.98
N GLY A 553 3.34 21.53 5.93
CA GLY A 553 3.18 20.61 7.04
C GLY A 553 3.68 19.21 6.71
N SER A 554 4.58 19.09 5.74
CA SER A 554 5.14 17.82 5.31
C SER A 554 6.62 17.66 5.71
N ARG A 555 7.00 16.39 5.86
CA ARG A 555 8.37 15.93 6.03
C ARG A 555 8.57 14.67 5.19
N LEU A 556 9.45 14.77 4.20
CA LEU A 556 9.85 13.64 3.39
C LEU A 556 11.22 13.15 3.83
N GLU A 557 11.38 11.85 4.03
CA GLU A 557 12.67 11.18 4.23
C GLU A 557 13.18 10.65 2.89
N VAL A 558 14.47 10.79 2.62
CA VAL A 558 15.11 10.34 1.38
C VAL A 558 16.35 9.53 1.74
N ARG A 559 16.38 8.27 1.32
CA ARG A 559 17.57 7.41 1.46
C ARG A 559 18.62 7.80 0.45
N LEU A 560 19.84 8.06 0.92
CA LEU A 560 21.01 8.36 0.09
C LEU A 560 21.88 7.11 -0.13
N ALA A 561 22.51 7.04 -1.30
CA ALA A 561 23.31 5.93 -1.79
C ALA A 561 24.67 6.45 -2.35
N GLY A 562 25.28 7.38 -1.63
CA GLY A 562 26.60 7.94 -1.96
C GLY A 562 26.58 9.20 -2.82
N GLU A 563 25.41 9.82 -3.01
CA GLU A 563 25.32 11.13 -3.65
C GLU A 563 26.01 12.21 -2.81
N ARG A 564 26.51 13.25 -3.48
CA ARG A 564 27.30 14.32 -2.86
C ARG A 564 26.54 15.63 -2.73
N ARG A 565 25.54 15.85 -3.58
CA ARG A 565 24.77 17.09 -3.58
C ARG A 565 23.29 16.81 -3.79
N PHE A 566 22.46 17.51 -3.03
CA PHE A 566 21.03 17.65 -3.28
C PHE A 566 20.73 19.07 -3.77
N GLU A 567 19.82 19.19 -4.74
CA GLU A 567 19.35 20.47 -5.26
C GLU A 567 17.84 20.42 -5.52
N ALA A 568 17.12 21.51 -5.21
CA ALA A 568 15.72 21.70 -5.57
C ALA A 568 15.37 23.19 -5.67
N ARG A 569 14.40 23.53 -6.50
CA ARG A 569 13.77 24.84 -6.59
C ARG A 569 12.45 24.82 -5.84
N VAL A 570 12.37 25.54 -4.73
CA VAL A 570 11.27 25.44 -3.76
C VAL A 570 10.38 26.68 -3.79
N GLY A 571 9.09 26.47 -3.53
CA GLY A 571 8.14 27.56 -3.32
C GLY A 571 6.71 27.09 -3.16
N ILE A 572 5.83 28.06 -2.93
CA ILE A 572 4.38 27.83 -2.89
C ILE A 572 3.89 27.64 -4.32
N ASP A 573 3.19 26.54 -4.56
CA ASP A 573 2.75 26.19 -5.90
C ASP A 573 1.60 27.10 -6.35
N ASP A 574 1.58 27.42 -7.64
CA ASP A 574 0.57 28.28 -8.28
C ASP A 574 -0.84 27.66 -8.20
N SER A 575 -0.95 26.34 -7.94
CA SER A 575 -2.20 25.64 -7.70
C SER A 575 -2.71 25.72 -6.25
N THR A 576 -2.02 26.41 -5.34
CA THR A 576 -2.42 26.48 -3.93
C THR A 576 -3.80 27.12 -3.73
N LEU A 577 -4.59 26.57 -2.82
CA LEU A 577 -5.86 27.20 -2.40
C LEU A 577 -5.67 28.17 -1.22
N ASN A 578 -4.50 28.15 -0.57
CA ASN A 578 -4.18 29.00 0.56
C ASN A 578 -2.97 29.90 0.24
N PRO A 579 -3.17 31.03 -0.48
CA PRO A 579 -2.09 31.89 -0.95
C PRO A 579 -1.54 32.85 0.12
N THR A 580 -2.18 32.96 1.29
CA THR A 580 -1.79 33.92 2.34
C THR A 580 -0.77 33.36 3.32
N GLN A 581 -0.72 32.03 3.47
CA GLN A 581 0.24 31.36 4.32
C GLN A 581 1.65 31.40 3.71
N SER A 582 2.63 31.72 4.54
CA SER A 582 4.05 31.56 4.16
C SER A 582 4.53 30.15 4.44
N VAL A 583 5.56 29.70 3.74
CA VAL A 583 6.19 28.38 3.99
C VAL A 583 7.70 28.52 4.05
N THR A 584 8.32 27.88 5.03
CA THR A 584 9.78 27.76 5.15
C THR A 584 10.21 26.34 4.77
N PHE A 585 11.18 26.24 3.86
CA PHE A 585 11.72 24.97 3.40
C PHE A 585 13.06 24.71 4.08
N SER A 586 13.27 23.50 4.58
CA SER A 586 14.50 23.13 5.26
C SER A 586 14.98 21.74 4.83
N LEU A 587 16.29 21.59 4.77
CA LEU A 587 16.99 20.33 4.50
C LEU A 587 17.74 19.91 5.75
N TYR A 588 17.55 18.66 6.17
CA TYR A 588 18.29 18.05 7.27
C TYR A 588 18.99 16.78 6.80
N GLY A 589 20.26 16.59 7.16
CA GLY A 589 21.01 15.36 6.93
C GLY A 589 21.23 14.64 8.25
N ASP A 590 20.75 13.40 8.36
CA ASP A 590 20.83 12.58 9.57
C ASP A 590 20.40 13.35 10.83
N GLY A 591 19.29 14.11 10.72
CA GLY A 591 18.71 14.91 11.79
C GLY A 591 19.32 16.31 11.98
N LYS A 592 20.40 16.66 11.26
CA LYS A 592 21.11 17.94 11.40
C LYS A 592 20.74 18.91 10.28
N LEU A 593 20.46 20.17 10.63
CA LEU A 593 20.12 21.20 9.66
C LEU A 593 21.29 21.45 8.70
N LEU A 594 21.03 21.34 7.39
CA LEU A 594 21.99 21.63 6.32
C LEU A 594 21.69 22.99 5.68
N LYS A 595 20.41 23.26 5.39
CA LYS A 595 19.98 24.47 4.69
C LYS A 595 18.55 24.84 5.07
N THR A 596 18.24 26.12 5.07
CA THR A 596 16.87 26.62 5.17
C THR A 596 16.66 27.79 4.22
N SER A 597 15.46 27.90 3.65
CA SER A 597 15.03 29.07 2.88
C SER A 597 14.62 30.21 3.82
N LYS A 598 14.40 31.39 3.26
CA LYS A 598 13.55 32.40 3.92
C LYS A 598 12.08 31.93 3.90
N PRO A 599 11.18 32.51 4.71
CA PRO A 599 9.75 32.31 4.51
C PRO A 599 9.36 32.78 3.10
N LEU A 600 8.82 31.86 2.30
CA LEU A 600 8.35 32.12 0.95
C LEU A 600 6.85 32.38 0.94
N HIS A 601 6.40 33.24 0.04
CA HIS A 601 5.01 33.64 -0.15
C HIS A 601 4.54 33.31 -1.58
N PHE A 602 3.23 33.18 -1.74
CA PHE A 602 2.61 32.92 -3.03
C PHE A 602 2.99 33.99 -4.07
N GLY A 603 3.24 33.57 -5.32
CA GLY A 603 3.63 34.44 -6.42
C GLY A 603 5.10 34.85 -6.45
N GLN A 604 5.91 34.45 -5.47
CA GLN A 604 7.36 34.64 -5.51
C GLN A 604 8.02 33.66 -6.50
N ALA A 605 9.13 34.09 -7.10
CA ALA A 605 9.98 33.18 -7.87
C ALA A 605 10.54 32.06 -6.98
N PRO A 606 10.71 30.84 -7.52
CA PRO A 606 11.21 29.71 -6.74
C PRO A 606 12.63 29.95 -6.24
N GLU A 607 12.89 29.60 -4.97
CA GLU A 607 14.22 29.70 -4.35
C GLU A 607 15.02 28.44 -4.64
N LEU A 608 16.28 28.57 -5.08
CA LEU A 608 17.18 27.43 -5.22
C LEU A 608 17.73 27.03 -3.84
N LEU A 609 17.46 25.80 -3.43
CA LEU A 609 17.95 25.19 -2.20
C LEU A 609 18.94 24.07 -2.53
N THR A 610 20.18 24.20 -2.06
CA THR A 610 21.24 23.21 -2.28
C THR A 610 21.90 22.81 -0.97
N ALA A 611 22.35 21.57 -0.88
CA ALA A 611 23.10 21.04 0.26
C ALA A 611 24.17 20.04 -0.18
N ASP A 612 25.32 20.07 0.48
CA ASP A 612 26.29 18.97 0.49
C ASP A 612 25.70 17.83 1.34
N VAL A 613 25.57 16.66 0.75
CA VAL A 613 25.02 15.47 1.38
C VAL A 613 26.02 14.31 1.39
N GLN A 614 27.30 14.59 1.14
CA GLN A 614 28.34 13.58 1.20
C GLN A 614 28.39 12.93 2.59
N GLY A 615 28.16 11.61 2.62
CA GLY A 615 28.17 10.81 3.84
C GLY A 615 26.87 10.86 4.65
N VAL A 616 25.87 11.64 4.24
CA VAL A 616 24.52 11.61 4.81
C VAL A 616 23.82 10.32 4.39
N LYS A 617 23.07 9.68 5.30
CA LYS A 617 22.29 8.47 4.99
C LYS A 617 20.82 8.78 4.73
N ILE A 618 20.24 9.65 5.55
CA ILE A 618 18.85 10.10 5.44
C ILE A 618 18.84 11.62 5.29
N LEU A 619 18.33 12.09 4.15
CA LEU A 619 18.00 13.49 3.92
C LEU A 619 16.51 13.71 4.21
N GLU A 620 16.19 14.69 5.05
CA GLU A 620 14.80 15.09 5.33
C GLU A 620 14.49 16.44 4.68
N LEU A 621 13.43 16.47 3.86
CA LEU A 621 12.90 17.65 3.18
C LEU A 621 11.68 18.10 3.97
N VAL A 622 11.73 19.28 4.58
CA VAL A 622 10.65 19.78 5.45
C VAL A 622 10.07 21.06 4.88
N ALA A 623 8.75 21.08 4.67
CA ALA A 623 8.00 22.28 4.28
C ALA A 623 7.12 22.73 5.44
N ARG A 624 7.57 23.72 6.20
CA ARG A 624 6.91 24.17 7.43
C ARG A 624 6.01 25.38 7.16
N PRO A 625 4.70 25.29 7.46
CA PRO A 625 3.79 26.41 7.30
C PRO A 625 4.04 27.47 8.38
N GLY A 626 3.98 28.74 8.00
CA GLY A 626 3.95 29.88 8.91
C GLY A 626 2.53 30.17 9.40
N GLY A 627 2.43 30.72 10.61
CA GLY A 627 1.15 31.10 11.20
C GLY A 627 0.35 29.92 11.77
N ALA A 628 -0.95 30.16 12.02
CA ALA A 628 -1.85 29.14 12.56
C ALA A 628 -2.23 28.08 11.50
N PRO A 629 -2.59 26.85 11.92
CA PRO A 629 -3.12 25.84 11.01
C PRO A 629 -4.34 26.36 10.22
N SER A 630 -4.40 26.02 8.93
CA SER A 630 -5.50 26.36 8.02
C SER A 630 -6.24 25.09 7.60
N VAL A 631 -7.56 25.21 7.38
CA VAL A 631 -8.39 24.14 6.81
C VAL A 631 -8.06 23.93 5.33
N GLN A 632 -7.70 24.99 4.61
CA GLN A 632 -7.19 24.90 3.25
C GLN A 632 -5.67 24.70 3.30
N PRO A 633 -5.16 23.55 2.89
CA PRO A 633 -3.73 23.29 2.94
C PRO A 633 -3.02 24.13 1.86
N THR A 634 -1.81 24.56 2.17
CA THR A 634 -0.95 25.25 1.20
C THR A 634 -0.20 24.22 0.37
N THR A 635 -0.42 24.22 -0.94
CA THR A 635 0.33 23.36 -1.86
C THR A 635 1.71 23.95 -2.11
N VAL A 636 2.74 23.12 -2.08
CA VAL A 636 4.13 23.52 -2.31
C VAL A 636 4.86 22.54 -3.21
N THR A 637 5.91 23.04 -3.85
CA THR A 637 6.66 22.30 -4.86
C THR A 637 8.14 22.27 -4.51
N TRP A 638 8.73 21.07 -4.58
CA TRP A 638 10.16 20.83 -4.66
C TRP A 638 10.52 20.53 -6.13
N GLY A 639 10.61 21.58 -6.93
CA GLY A 639 10.83 21.52 -8.38
C GLY A 639 12.26 21.08 -8.71
N ASP A 640 12.39 20.22 -9.71
CA ASP A 640 13.64 19.58 -10.15
C ASP A 640 14.46 18.97 -9.00
N ALA A 641 13.79 18.50 -7.93
CA ALA A 641 14.46 17.92 -6.78
C ALA A 641 15.32 16.72 -7.20
N ALA A 642 16.63 16.83 -7.04
CA ALA A 642 17.60 15.90 -7.62
C ALA A 642 18.75 15.55 -6.68
N LEU A 643 19.27 14.34 -6.85
CA LEU A 643 20.49 13.84 -6.22
C LEU A 643 21.61 13.75 -7.26
N ILE A 644 22.78 14.30 -6.95
CA ILE A 644 23.93 14.40 -7.87
C ILE A 644 25.14 13.66 -7.28
N ARG A 645 25.84 12.88 -8.10
CA ARG A 645 27.02 12.08 -7.71
C ARG A 645 28.36 12.81 -7.85
#